data_AF-E1YD77-F1
#
_entry.id   AF-E1YD77-F1
#
_cell.length_a   1.000
_cell.length_b   1.000
_cell.length_c   1.000
_cell.angle_alpha   90.00
_cell.angle_beta   90.00
_cell.angle_gamma   90.00
#
_symmetry.space_group_name_H-M   'P 1'
#
loop_
_entity.id
_entity.type
_entity.pdbx_description
1 polymer ?
#
loop_
_entity_poly.entity_id
_entity_poly.type
_entity_poly.pdbx_seq_one_letter_code
_entity_poly.pdbx_strand_id
1 'polypeptide(L)'
;MPDKITNQEAQALAYRKRYRGVIGVSPKIPIKDSKILSLVYTPGVASSCLEIAKDPVQSYLLSCRGNTVGILTDGSGLFRLGHAGPEAALPVMEGKSVIFKTFAGVDALPICIRTKDPYEFIETALALTPTFGAFCLEDIASPQSFTITDHLERGADIPVFNNHGLGVAIPVLAALINSMKVVGKDIINARVVINGAGMAGLASAELLVKAGIKQVIVCDRDGALYKYRLKGMSWAKWEIVKCTNPDNFTGTLGQALKNADVFIGLSSGNVLSGDMIKSMAKDPIVFALSTPHPEIMPEKARDAGAKVMVFNRADFPNQSDVAMIFPGFFRGILETRASNVNSTMALSAAQALADCVSPEELNPERVMPKIFDFRVAPKIAEAVAKAAIQTGEAKGDVDPALISDMTRRYVYEGQWPIDPPDTKKKSIAEESLEFHRRYRGVLQIRSKIAIKDNYILGQFYMPPFAEVPARLIRENPELIYDYTAKGNLVAIVTDGSAVLGLGNIGPQAAMPVMEGKAILFQTFAGVEAFPICLCTQDADQIVEIVKRMSPTFGGINLEDISAPRCFYIERRLKEEMDIPVFHDDQHGTAIIVTAALLNSLKISGKKAEEVKVVINGAGAAAIAVCKLIMEIGIKHIILCDKNGAIYKGRLEGMNWMKDEMAEQTNSEKIKGDLAKAVIGSDIFIGLSVAGALTKEMISTMAIDPIIFALANPTPEIYPDEAKEAGALIVATGRSDFPNQVNNSLIFPGVFRGALDVRARIINEEMKIAAARTVAGLVSDKELNPEFIIPKGMDFNVPPAVAVAVARAAMESGVARIQVDPEKIAQRTYTLIYEGESGYHLDGP
;
A
#
# COMPACT_ATOMS: atom_id res chain seq x y z
N MET A 1 23.59 -26.92 8.37
CA MET A 1 23.85 -25.49 8.10
C MET A 1 23.26 -25.21 6.73
N PRO A 2 22.41 -24.19 6.55
CA PRO A 2 22.00 -23.80 5.20
C PRO A 2 23.28 -23.46 4.42
N ASP A 3 23.29 -23.72 3.11
CA ASP A 3 24.46 -23.51 2.25
C ASP A 3 25.14 -22.16 2.53
N LYS A 4 26.47 -22.16 2.59
CA LYS A 4 27.26 -20.94 2.86
C LYS A 4 26.88 -19.85 1.85
N ILE A 5 26.11 -18.87 2.31
CA ILE A 5 25.82 -17.63 1.58
C ILE A 5 27.15 -17.02 1.14
N THR A 6 27.28 -16.70 -0.14
CA THR A 6 28.49 -16.08 -0.68
C THR A 6 28.67 -14.66 -0.13
N ASN A 7 29.89 -14.13 -0.17
CA ASN A 7 30.14 -12.74 0.28
C ASN A 7 29.29 -11.70 -0.47
N GLN A 8 28.96 -11.95 -1.74
CA GLN A 8 28.13 -11.05 -2.54
C GLN A 8 26.65 -11.14 -2.15
N GLU A 9 26.13 -12.34 -1.91
CA GLU A 9 24.76 -12.51 -1.39
C GLU A 9 24.61 -11.89 0.01
N ALA A 10 25.64 -12.00 0.87
CA ALA A 10 25.65 -11.36 2.18
C ALA A 10 25.59 -9.83 2.09
N GLN A 11 26.26 -9.22 1.09
CA GLN A 11 26.17 -7.78 0.82
C GLN A 11 24.77 -7.36 0.39
N ALA A 12 24.11 -8.11 -0.51
CA ALA A 12 22.74 -7.84 -0.93
C ALA A 12 21.76 -7.84 0.26
N LEU A 13 21.92 -8.80 1.18
CA LEU A 13 21.10 -8.92 2.39
C LEU A 13 21.40 -7.84 3.43
N ALA A 14 22.65 -7.38 3.54
CA ALA A 14 23.05 -6.38 4.52
C ALA A 14 22.28 -5.07 4.36
N TYR A 15 22.07 -4.61 3.13
CA TYR A 15 21.25 -3.43 2.84
C TYR A 15 19.80 -3.60 3.29
N ARG A 16 19.18 -4.73 2.96
CA ARG A 16 17.79 -5.03 3.35
C ARG A 16 17.63 -5.08 4.87
N LYS A 17 18.56 -5.75 5.56
CA LYS A 17 18.57 -5.82 7.02
C LYS A 17 18.74 -4.44 7.66
N ARG A 18 19.66 -3.63 7.13
CA ARG A 18 19.94 -2.27 7.62
C ARG A 18 18.71 -1.38 7.55
N TYR A 19 17.91 -1.47 6.49
CA TYR A 19 16.80 -0.54 6.22
C TYR A 19 15.41 -1.13 6.48
N ARG A 20 15.35 -2.40 6.94
CA ARG A 20 14.14 -3.23 6.99
C ARG A 20 13.38 -3.16 5.66
N GLY A 21 13.99 -3.72 4.61
CA GLY A 21 13.52 -3.63 3.23
C GLY A 21 14.17 -2.52 2.41
N VAL A 22 13.73 -2.33 1.16
CA VAL A 22 14.32 -1.33 0.22
C VAL A 22 13.39 -0.18 -0.16
N ILE A 23 12.13 -0.24 0.27
CA ILE A 23 11.16 0.84 0.11
C ILE A 23 10.73 1.38 1.47
N GLY A 24 10.20 2.60 1.49
CA GLY A 24 9.52 3.18 2.65
C GLY A 24 8.39 4.10 2.24
N VAL A 25 7.56 4.48 3.21
CA VAL A 25 6.50 5.47 3.03
C VAL A 25 6.87 6.74 3.78
N SER A 26 6.68 7.90 3.15
CA SER A 26 7.05 9.19 3.75
C SER A 26 6.07 10.29 3.33
N PRO A 27 5.91 11.34 4.15
CA PRO A 27 5.26 12.56 3.68
C PRO A 27 6.04 13.19 2.52
N LYS A 28 5.31 13.84 1.62
CA LYS A 28 5.90 14.74 0.61
C LYS A 28 6.32 16.09 1.22
N ILE A 29 5.68 16.50 2.32
CA ILE A 29 6.02 17.72 3.06
C ILE A 29 6.23 17.40 4.55
N PRO A 30 7.36 17.79 5.15
CA PRO A 30 7.57 17.62 6.59
C PRO A 30 6.57 18.44 7.41
N ILE A 31 5.98 17.84 8.45
CA ILE A 31 5.19 18.56 9.44
C ILE A 31 6.15 19.32 10.37
N LYS A 32 6.20 20.65 10.22
CA LYS A 32 7.09 21.53 11.01
C LYS A 32 6.36 22.34 12.07
N ASP A 33 5.05 22.52 11.90
CA ASP A 33 4.22 23.35 12.76
C ASP A 33 2.76 22.88 12.71
N SER A 34 1.94 23.48 13.59
CA SER A 34 0.52 23.20 13.68
C SER A 34 -0.27 23.61 12.44
N LYS A 35 0.22 24.61 11.67
CA LYS A 35 -0.47 25.06 10.46
C LYS A 35 -0.41 23.97 9.39
N ILE A 36 0.78 23.43 9.10
CA ILE A 36 0.94 22.34 8.14
C ILE A 36 0.14 21.11 8.59
N LEU A 37 0.16 20.79 9.89
CA LEU A 37 -0.66 19.71 10.44
C LEU A 37 -2.15 19.90 10.14
N SER A 38 -2.69 21.12 10.30
CA SER A 38 -4.09 21.43 9.98
C SER A 38 -4.42 21.41 8.48
N LEU A 39 -3.43 21.43 7.58
CA LEU A 39 -3.62 21.30 6.12
C LEU A 39 -3.56 19.85 5.65
N VAL A 40 -2.74 19.00 6.28
CA VAL A 40 -2.61 17.57 5.92
C VAL A 40 -3.56 16.67 6.71
N TYR A 41 -4.11 17.20 7.81
CA TYR A 41 -5.02 16.51 8.71
C TYR A 41 -6.17 17.43 9.13
N THR A 42 -6.82 17.15 10.26
CA THR A 42 -7.96 17.92 10.73
C THR A 42 -7.57 19.33 11.17
N PRO A 43 -8.43 20.35 10.93
CA PRO A 43 -9.73 20.27 10.25
C PRO A 43 -9.69 20.40 8.72
N GLY A 44 -8.57 20.81 8.11
CA GLY A 44 -8.50 21.19 6.69
C GLY A 44 -8.84 20.05 5.73
N VAL A 45 -8.34 18.84 6.01
CA VAL A 45 -8.46 17.66 5.15
C VAL A 45 -9.91 17.29 4.79
N ALA A 46 -10.89 17.69 5.62
CA ALA A 46 -12.31 17.46 5.36
C ALA A 46 -12.78 18.07 4.04
N SER A 47 -12.19 19.20 3.59
CA SER A 47 -12.56 19.82 2.32
C SER A 47 -12.18 18.94 1.11
N SER A 48 -10.99 18.33 1.14
CA SER A 48 -10.56 17.39 0.11
C SER A 48 -11.44 16.14 0.09
N CYS A 49 -11.84 15.61 1.24
CA CYS A 49 -12.77 14.47 1.33
C CYS A 49 -14.14 14.80 0.72
N LEU A 50 -14.72 15.95 1.09
CA LEU A 50 -16.00 16.40 0.57
C LEU A 50 -15.98 16.65 -0.95
N GLU A 51 -14.85 17.12 -1.48
CA GLU A 51 -14.71 17.33 -2.92
C GLU A 51 -14.65 16.00 -3.69
N ILE A 52 -13.93 15.00 -3.16
CA ILE A 52 -13.92 13.65 -3.73
C ILE A 52 -15.28 12.96 -3.58
N ALA A 53 -15.99 13.18 -2.47
CA ALA A 53 -17.33 12.62 -2.27
C ALA A 53 -18.33 13.16 -3.31
N LYS A 54 -18.17 14.41 -3.77
CA LYS A 54 -18.97 14.98 -4.86
C LYS A 54 -18.55 14.45 -6.24
N ASP A 55 -17.24 14.34 -6.48
CA ASP A 55 -16.66 13.84 -7.72
C ASP A 55 -15.50 12.87 -7.42
N PRO A 56 -15.75 11.55 -7.46
CA PRO A 56 -14.74 10.54 -7.16
C PRO A 56 -13.48 10.61 -8.03
N VAL A 57 -13.55 11.21 -9.23
CA VAL A 57 -12.39 11.41 -10.10
C VAL A 57 -11.38 12.38 -9.49
N GLN A 58 -11.81 13.29 -8.60
CA GLN A 58 -10.91 14.17 -7.87
C GLN A 58 -9.93 13.41 -6.96
N SER A 59 -10.20 12.15 -6.61
CA SER A 59 -9.25 11.33 -5.85
C SER A 59 -7.89 11.21 -6.54
N TYR A 60 -7.82 11.24 -7.88
CA TYR A 60 -6.57 11.25 -8.62
C TYR A 60 -5.74 12.53 -8.44
N LEU A 61 -6.39 13.64 -8.06
CA LEU A 61 -5.76 14.95 -7.90
C LEU A 61 -5.54 15.35 -6.44
N LEU A 62 -6.41 14.90 -5.53
CA LEU A 62 -6.43 15.32 -4.14
C LEU A 62 -5.83 14.28 -3.18
N SER A 63 -5.41 13.14 -3.72
CA SER A 63 -4.79 12.04 -2.97
C SER A 63 -3.63 11.43 -3.76
N CYS A 64 -2.81 10.61 -3.10
CA CYS A 64 -1.69 9.89 -3.71
C CYS A 64 -2.15 8.82 -4.70
N ARG A 65 -3.45 8.46 -4.74
CA ARG A 65 -4.04 7.50 -5.68
C ARG A 65 -3.58 7.74 -7.12
N GLY A 66 -3.55 9.01 -7.55
CA GLY A 66 -3.20 9.37 -8.93
C GLY A 66 -1.76 9.06 -9.34
N ASN A 67 -0.88 8.74 -8.39
CA ASN A 67 0.50 8.33 -8.64
C ASN A 67 0.83 6.93 -8.10
N THR A 68 -0.15 6.23 -7.52
CA THR A 68 0.07 4.98 -6.80
C THR A 68 -0.29 3.75 -7.63
N VAL A 69 0.61 2.78 -7.71
CA VAL A 69 0.40 1.48 -8.36
C VAL A 69 0.39 0.36 -7.32
N GLY A 70 -0.61 -0.52 -7.37
CA GLY A 70 -0.60 -1.77 -6.62
C GLY A 70 0.13 -2.85 -7.41
N ILE A 71 1.27 -3.33 -6.92
CA ILE A 71 1.95 -4.50 -7.50
C ILE A 71 1.36 -5.74 -6.86
N LEU A 72 0.52 -6.47 -7.60
CA LEU A 72 -0.26 -7.58 -7.08
C LEU A 72 0.38 -8.92 -7.47
N THR A 73 0.58 -9.79 -6.49
CA THR A 73 1.13 -11.14 -6.70
C THR A 73 0.63 -12.11 -5.64
N ASP A 74 0.51 -13.39 -5.98
CA ASP A 74 0.32 -14.50 -5.02
C ASP A 74 1.64 -15.27 -4.76
N GLY A 75 2.73 -14.86 -5.40
CA GLY A 75 4.04 -15.51 -5.33
C GLY A 75 4.10 -16.91 -5.96
N SER A 76 3.13 -17.26 -6.82
CA SER A 76 3.06 -18.58 -7.45
C SER A 76 4.06 -18.77 -8.61
N GLY A 77 4.47 -17.68 -9.27
CA GLY A 77 5.35 -17.69 -10.44
C GLY A 77 6.79 -17.23 -10.17
N LEU A 78 7.19 -17.09 -8.91
CA LEU A 78 8.45 -16.44 -8.51
C LEU A 78 9.70 -17.26 -8.91
N PHE A 79 10.62 -16.65 -9.69
CA PHE A 79 12.00 -17.09 -9.98
C PHE A 79 12.25 -18.61 -10.16
N ARG A 80 11.35 -19.35 -10.79
CA ARG A 80 11.41 -20.84 -10.89
C ARG A 80 11.56 -21.56 -9.54
N LEU A 81 11.32 -20.88 -8.42
CA LEU A 81 11.28 -21.43 -7.06
C LEU A 81 10.02 -22.28 -6.81
N GLY A 82 9.18 -22.45 -7.83
CA GLY A 82 7.83 -23.00 -7.69
C GLY A 82 6.90 -22.02 -6.99
N HIS A 83 5.85 -22.52 -6.36
CA HIS A 83 4.99 -21.72 -5.49
C HIS A 83 5.78 -21.31 -4.23
N ALA A 84 6.54 -20.23 -4.32
CA ALA A 84 7.33 -19.68 -3.22
C ALA A 84 6.44 -19.10 -2.11
N GLY A 85 5.23 -18.68 -2.48
CA GLY A 85 4.25 -18.08 -1.59
C GLY A 85 4.37 -16.55 -1.52
N PRO A 86 3.33 -15.88 -1.02
CA PRO A 86 3.24 -14.42 -1.04
C PRO A 86 4.31 -13.75 -0.16
N GLU A 87 4.71 -14.37 0.95
CA GLU A 87 5.77 -13.86 1.83
C GLU A 87 7.12 -13.77 1.12
N ALA A 88 7.48 -14.81 0.36
CA ALA A 88 8.74 -14.89 -0.36
C ALA A 88 8.77 -13.94 -1.58
N ALA A 89 7.60 -13.56 -2.11
CA ALA A 89 7.50 -12.62 -3.23
C ALA A 89 7.77 -11.16 -2.82
N LEU A 90 7.42 -10.79 -1.59
CA LEU A 90 7.54 -9.41 -1.10
C LEU A 90 8.88 -8.72 -1.38
N PRO A 91 10.07 -9.28 -1.04
CA PRO A 91 11.35 -8.60 -1.31
C PRO A 91 11.57 -8.32 -2.81
N VAL A 92 11.09 -9.19 -3.69
CA VAL A 92 11.23 -9.04 -5.14
C VAL A 92 10.35 -7.89 -5.64
N MET A 93 9.12 -7.82 -5.13
CA MET A 93 8.19 -6.75 -5.46
C MET A 93 8.68 -5.40 -4.96
N GLU A 94 9.34 -5.33 -3.79
CA GLU A 94 10.00 -4.08 -3.37
C GLU A 94 11.08 -3.63 -4.35
N GLY A 95 11.85 -4.57 -4.92
CA GLY A 95 12.81 -4.25 -5.97
C GLY A 95 12.14 -3.61 -7.18
N LYS A 96 10.99 -4.13 -7.60
CA LYS A 96 10.16 -3.54 -8.68
C LYS A 96 9.67 -2.15 -8.32
N SER A 97 9.23 -1.93 -7.08
CA SER A 97 8.85 -0.60 -6.58
C SER A 97 9.99 0.42 -6.67
N VAL A 98 11.23 0.00 -6.38
CA VAL A 98 12.39 0.89 -6.54
C VAL A 98 12.60 1.26 -8.02
N ILE A 99 12.38 0.35 -8.97
CA ILE A 99 12.49 0.63 -10.40
C ILE A 99 11.39 1.62 -10.85
N PHE A 100 10.14 1.42 -10.43
CA PHE A 100 9.04 2.36 -10.67
C PHE A 100 9.38 3.77 -10.20
N LYS A 101 9.89 3.89 -8.98
CA LYS A 101 10.26 5.17 -8.39
C LYS A 101 11.45 5.79 -9.10
N THR A 102 12.52 5.03 -9.34
CA THR A 102 13.79 5.54 -9.89
C THR A 102 13.63 6.06 -11.32
N PHE A 103 12.94 5.30 -12.19
CA PHE A 103 12.91 5.60 -13.62
C PHE A 103 11.71 6.44 -14.06
N ALA A 104 10.68 6.61 -13.23
CA ALA A 104 9.48 7.34 -13.62
C ALA A 104 8.71 8.01 -12.47
N GLY A 105 9.26 8.03 -11.24
CA GLY A 105 8.64 8.67 -10.09
C GLY A 105 7.29 8.09 -9.67
N VAL A 106 6.99 6.86 -10.09
CA VAL A 106 5.75 6.15 -9.77
C VAL A 106 5.85 5.57 -8.36
N ASP A 107 4.83 5.79 -7.53
CA ASP A 107 4.77 5.25 -6.18
C ASP A 107 4.15 3.85 -6.23
N ALA A 108 4.95 2.79 -6.21
CA ALA A 108 4.43 1.43 -6.33
C ALA A 108 4.48 0.68 -4.99
N LEU A 109 3.35 0.15 -4.53
CA LEU A 109 3.22 -0.64 -3.30
C LEU A 109 3.02 -2.12 -3.61
N PRO A 110 3.87 -3.03 -3.08
CA PRO A 110 3.62 -4.46 -3.15
C PRO A 110 2.40 -4.89 -2.32
N ILE A 111 1.45 -5.59 -2.94
CA ILE A 111 0.34 -6.26 -2.24
C ILE A 111 0.43 -7.76 -2.56
N CYS A 112 1.02 -8.51 -1.64
CA CYS A 112 1.18 -9.96 -1.76
C CYS A 112 -0.06 -10.65 -1.20
N ILE A 113 -0.87 -11.27 -2.06
CA ILE A 113 -2.20 -11.81 -1.75
C ILE A 113 -2.07 -13.31 -1.45
N ARG A 114 -2.42 -13.70 -0.22
CA ARG A 114 -2.43 -15.08 0.25
C ARG A 114 -3.67 -15.83 -0.20
N THR A 115 -3.65 -16.33 -1.42
CA THR A 115 -4.65 -17.28 -1.93
C THR A 115 -4.04 -18.18 -3.02
N LYS A 116 -4.72 -19.28 -3.31
CA LYS A 116 -4.49 -20.14 -4.50
C LYS A 116 -5.69 -20.13 -5.45
N ASP A 117 -6.79 -19.49 -5.05
CA ASP A 117 -7.99 -19.38 -5.87
C ASP A 117 -7.91 -18.08 -6.69
N PRO A 118 -7.93 -18.16 -8.03
CA PRO A 118 -7.91 -16.96 -8.87
C PRO A 118 -9.09 -16.02 -8.59
N TYR A 119 -10.26 -16.51 -8.18
CA TYR A 119 -11.43 -15.67 -7.91
C TYR A 119 -11.32 -14.90 -6.61
N GLU A 120 -10.73 -15.50 -5.57
CA GLU A 120 -10.39 -14.76 -4.34
C GLU A 120 -9.34 -13.69 -4.60
N PHE A 121 -8.37 -13.97 -5.48
CA PHE A 121 -7.39 -12.97 -5.91
C PHE A 121 -8.08 -11.80 -6.62
N ILE A 122 -8.96 -12.10 -7.57
CA ILE A 122 -9.74 -11.11 -8.33
C ILE A 122 -10.61 -10.28 -7.38
N GLU A 123 -11.38 -10.91 -6.49
CA GLU A 123 -12.21 -10.24 -5.49
C GLU A 123 -11.39 -9.28 -4.63
N THR A 124 -10.24 -9.75 -4.13
CA THR A 124 -9.34 -8.94 -3.31
C THR A 124 -8.78 -7.75 -4.09
N ALA A 125 -8.34 -7.97 -5.33
CA ALA A 125 -7.80 -6.92 -6.18
C ALA A 125 -8.86 -5.87 -6.54
N LEU A 126 -10.07 -6.30 -6.91
CA LEU A 126 -11.19 -5.39 -7.21
C LEU A 126 -11.56 -4.54 -5.99
N ALA A 127 -11.55 -5.13 -4.79
CA ALA A 127 -11.81 -4.38 -3.56
C ALA A 127 -10.80 -3.26 -3.29
N LEU A 128 -9.58 -3.35 -3.82
CA LEU A 128 -8.49 -2.41 -3.59
C LEU A 128 -8.48 -1.22 -4.58
N THR A 129 -9.31 -1.20 -5.62
CA THR A 129 -9.25 -0.15 -6.65
C THR A 129 -9.46 1.30 -6.15
N PRO A 130 -10.16 1.59 -5.03
CA PRO A 130 -10.19 2.94 -4.47
C PRO A 130 -8.83 3.47 -4.04
N THR A 131 -7.90 2.58 -3.68
CA THR A 131 -6.57 2.95 -3.15
C THR A 131 -5.59 3.29 -4.26
N PHE A 132 -5.70 2.60 -5.40
CA PHE A 132 -4.70 2.61 -6.46
C PHE A 132 -5.18 3.32 -7.71
N GLY A 133 -4.23 3.89 -8.47
CA GLY A 133 -4.48 4.46 -9.79
C GLY A 133 -4.28 3.45 -10.92
N ALA A 134 -3.57 2.35 -10.68
CA ALA A 134 -3.38 1.25 -11.61
C ALA A 134 -2.91 -0.03 -10.88
N PHE A 135 -3.05 -1.18 -11.52
CA PHE A 135 -2.48 -2.45 -11.05
C PHE A 135 -1.39 -2.99 -11.97
N CYS A 136 -0.32 -3.49 -11.35
CA CYS A 136 0.72 -4.27 -12.02
C CYS A 136 0.66 -5.71 -11.51
N LEU A 137 0.27 -6.67 -12.36
CA LEU A 137 0.28 -8.08 -12.01
C LEU A 137 1.68 -8.65 -12.21
N GLU A 138 2.20 -9.34 -11.19
CA GLU A 138 3.56 -9.85 -11.13
C GLU A 138 3.62 -11.29 -10.62
N ASP A 139 4.51 -12.08 -11.20
CA ASP A 139 4.88 -13.43 -10.75
C ASP A 139 3.69 -14.33 -10.38
N ILE A 140 2.66 -14.35 -11.24
CA ILE A 140 1.50 -15.25 -11.12
C ILE A 140 1.65 -16.41 -12.12
N ALA A 141 1.56 -17.64 -11.65
CA ALA A 141 1.71 -18.83 -12.46
C ALA A 141 0.61 -18.95 -13.54
N SER A 142 0.95 -19.53 -14.68
CA SER A 142 -0.04 -19.95 -15.68
C SER A 142 -0.59 -21.35 -15.33
N PRO A 143 -1.88 -21.65 -15.54
CA PRO A 143 -2.84 -20.87 -16.33
C PRO A 143 -3.66 -19.83 -15.55
N GLN A 144 -3.60 -19.80 -14.21
CA GLN A 144 -4.42 -18.88 -13.40
C GLN A 144 -4.18 -17.40 -13.72
N SER A 145 -2.94 -17.03 -14.08
CA SER A 145 -2.59 -15.67 -14.51
C SER A 145 -3.44 -15.19 -15.70
N PHE A 146 -3.86 -16.08 -16.61
CA PHE A 146 -4.72 -15.70 -17.72
C PHE A 146 -6.08 -15.26 -17.21
N THR A 147 -6.71 -16.08 -16.36
CA THR A 147 -8.04 -15.80 -15.80
C THR A 147 -8.02 -14.53 -14.96
N ILE A 148 -7.02 -14.37 -14.09
CA ILE A 148 -6.86 -13.17 -13.25
C ILE A 148 -6.71 -11.92 -14.12
N THR A 149 -5.85 -11.96 -15.15
CA THR A 149 -5.63 -10.80 -16.02
C THR A 149 -6.91 -10.43 -16.77
N ASP A 150 -7.57 -11.38 -17.43
CA ASP A 150 -8.79 -11.13 -18.21
C ASP A 150 -9.95 -10.61 -17.36
N HIS A 151 -10.13 -11.14 -16.14
CA HIS A 151 -11.21 -10.68 -15.27
C HIS A 151 -10.92 -9.29 -14.67
N LEU A 152 -9.67 -9.00 -14.33
CA LEU A 152 -9.31 -7.69 -13.81
C LEU A 152 -9.32 -6.60 -14.89
N GLU A 153 -8.84 -6.89 -16.10
CA GLU A 153 -8.93 -5.96 -17.24
C GLU A 153 -10.39 -5.60 -17.60
N ARG A 154 -11.35 -6.48 -17.33
CA ARG A 154 -12.78 -6.24 -17.57
C ARG A 154 -13.52 -5.67 -16.36
N GLY A 155 -13.07 -6.01 -15.15
CA GLY A 155 -13.79 -5.75 -13.91
C GLY A 155 -13.30 -4.55 -13.12
N ALA A 156 -12.02 -4.17 -13.25
CA ALA A 156 -11.46 -3.04 -12.54
C ALA A 156 -11.87 -1.71 -13.19
N ASP A 157 -12.06 -0.67 -12.38
CA ASP A 157 -12.31 0.71 -12.84
C ASP A 157 -11.00 1.50 -13.09
N ILE A 158 -9.87 0.79 -13.03
CA ILE A 158 -8.50 1.29 -13.18
C ILE A 158 -7.70 0.37 -14.12
N PRO A 159 -6.66 0.88 -14.79
CA PRO A 159 -5.89 0.10 -15.76
C PRO A 159 -5.09 -1.01 -15.07
N VAL A 160 -5.12 -2.19 -15.70
CA VAL A 160 -4.41 -3.39 -15.25
C VAL A 160 -3.35 -3.74 -16.29
N PHE A 161 -2.12 -3.99 -15.83
CA PHE A 161 -1.01 -4.37 -16.69
C PHE A 161 -0.33 -5.61 -16.13
N ASN A 162 -0.23 -6.68 -16.92
CA ASN A 162 0.51 -7.87 -16.53
C ASN A 162 1.96 -7.80 -17.04
N ASN A 163 2.92 -7.75 -16.11
CA ASN A 163 4.33 -7.58 -16.47
C ASN A 163 4.92 -8.84 -17.12
N HIS A 164 4.41 -10.02 -16.78
CA HIS A 164 4.75 -11.28 -17.48
C HIS A 164 4.07 -11.41 -18.84
N GLY A 165 3.06 -10.58 -19.14
CA GLY A 165 2.40 -10.48 -20.44
C GLY A 165 3.00 -9.35 -21.28
N LEU A 166 2.34 -8.18 -21.25
CA LEU A 166 2.74 -7.01 -22.04
C LEU A 166 4.13 -6.50 -21.67
N GLY A 167 4.55 -6.61 -20.40
CA GLY A 167 5.89 -6.23 -19.97
C GLY A 167 7.00 -6.97 -20.74
N VAL A 168 6.77 -8.22 -21.13
CA VAL A 168 7.69 -9.02 -21.97
C VAL A 168 7.41 -8.85 -23.47
N ALA A 169 6.14 -8.75 -23.87
CA ALA A 169 5.77 -8.63 -25.27
C ALA A 169 6.27 -7.34 -25.95
N ILE A 170 6.18 -6.22 -25.25
CA ILE A 170 6.60 -4.90 -25.75
C ILE A 170 8.10 -4.85 -26.09
N PRO A 171 9.04 -5.22 -25.20
CA PRO A 171 10.46 -5.18 -25.52
C PRO A 171 10.86 -6.24 -26.55
N VAL A 172 10.15 -7.38 -26.61
CA VAL A 172 10.32 -8.38 -27.68
C VAL A 172 10.01 -7.77 -29.04
N LEU A 173 8.87 -7.09 -29.19
CA LEU A 173 8.51 -6.42 -30.44
C LEU A 173 9.50 -5.29 -30.78
N ALA A 174 9.90 -4.48 -29.80
CA ALA A 174 10.86 -3.40 -30.01
C ALA A 174 12.21 -3.89 -30.53
N ALA A 175 12.78 -4.92 -29.87
CA ALA A 175 14.00 -5.58 -30.31
C ALA A 175 13.82 -6.22 -31.69
N LEU A 176 12.67 -6.81 -32.00
CA LEU A 176 12.40 -7.42 -33.29
C LEU A 176 12.37 -6.37 -34.41
N ILE A 177 11.69 -5.24 -34.21
CA ILE A 177 11.67 -4.11 -35.16
C ILE A 177 13.09 -3.72 -35.56
N ASN A 178 13.97 -3.52 -34.58
CA ASN A 178 15.36 -3.15 -34.84
C ASN A 178 16.20 -4.30 -35.41
N SER A 179 15.97 -5.54 -34.98
CA SER A 179 16.65 -6.71 -35.52
C SER A 179 16.34 -6.91 -37.00
N MET A 180 15.09 -6.72 -37.42
CA MET A 180 14.66 -6.80 -38.82
C MET A 180 15.34 -5.75 -39.70
N LYS A 181 15.51 -4.51 -39.19
CA LYS A 181 16.29 -3.46 -39.86
C LYS A 181 17.75 -3.89 -40.04
N VAL A 182 18.38 -4.46 -39.01
CA VAL A 182 19.79 -4.90 -39.04
C VAL A 182 20.02 -6.02 -40.05
N VAL A 183 19.09 -6.96 -40.20
CA VAL A 183 19.21 -8.06 -41.18
C VAL A 183 18.64 -7.71 -42.57
N GLY A 184 18.00 -6.54 -42.72
CA GLY A 184 17.41 -6.09 -43.99
C GLY A 184 16.21 -6.93 -44.45
N LYS A 185 15.40 -7.44 -43.53
CA LYS A 185 14.20 -8.24 -43.82
C LYS A 185 12.92 -7.47 -43.51
N ASP A 186 11.84 -7.79 -44.23
CA ASP A 186 10.51 -7.25 -43.94
C ASP A 186 9.86 -7.97 -42.74
N ILE A 187 9.50 -7.20 -41.71
CA ILE A 187 8.87 -7.72 -40.49
C ILE A 187 7.52 -8.38 -40.74
N ILE A 188 6.73 -7.88 -41.67
CA ILE A 188 5.36 -8.36 -41.92
C ILE A 188 5.35 -9.79 -42.47
N ASN A 189 6.35 -10.14 -43.27
CA ASN A 189 6.48 -11.44 -43.93
C ASN A 189 7.43 -12.41 -43.18
N ALA A 190 7.98 -12.00 -42.04
CA ALA A 190 8.87 -12.85 -41.24
C ALA A 190 8.14 -14.07 -40.68
N ARG A 191 8.79 -15.23 -40.75
CA ARG A 191 8.31 -16.44 -40.08
C ARG A 191 8.89 -16.53 -38.67
N VAL A 192 8.04 -16.29 -37.69
CA VAL A 192 8.41 -16.22 -36.26
C VAL A 192 7.94 -17.46 -35.52
N VAL A 193 8.85 -18.12 -34.81
CA VAL A 193 8.56 -19.27 -33.95
C VAL A 193 8.82 -18.88 -32.50
N ILE A 194 7.77 -18.91 -31.68
CA ILE A 194 7.82 -18.65 -30.24
C ILE A 194 7.80 -19.99 -29.50
N ASN A 195 8.75 -20.23 -28.61
CA ASN A 195 8.79 -21.41 -27.76
C ASN A 195 8.48 -21.05 -26.30
N GLY A 196 7.28 -21.40 -25.86
CA GLY A 196 6.71 -21.03 -24.57
C GLY A 196 5.27 -20.55 -24.76
N ALA A 197 4.32 -21.24 -24.14
CA ALA A 197 2.89 -20.93 -24.22
C ALA A 197 2.29 -20.56 -22.85
N GLY A 198 3.11 -19.94 -21.99
CA GLY A 198 2.66 -19.22 -20.79
C GLY A 198 2.32 -17.77 -21.12
N MET A 199 2.13 -16.94 -20.09
CA MET A 199 1.72 -15.55 -20.26
C MET A 199 2.59 -14.75 -21.23
N ALA A 200 3.92 -14.78 -21.07
CA ALA A 200 4.84 -14.06 -21.94
C ALA A 200 4.70 -14.47 -23.41
N GLY A 201 4.73 -15.78 -23.69
CA GLY A 201 4.69 -16.27 -25.06
C GLY A 201 3.37 -15.98 -25.78
N LEU A 202 2.23 -16.08 -25.07
CA LEU A 202 0.93 -15.78 -25.66
C LEU A 202 0.76 -14.27 -25.90
N ALA A 203 1.15 -13.41 -24.96
CA ALA A 203 1.10 -11.95 -25.15
C ALA A 203 2.06 -11.48 -26.25
N SER A 204 3.27 -12.04 -26.33
CA SER A 204 4.19 -11.78 -27.43
C SER A 204 3.55 -12.15 -28.76
N ALA A 205 3.00 -13.37 -28.88
CA ALA A 205 2.35 -13.82 -30.11
C ALA A 205 1.21 -12.88 -30.53
N GLU A 206 0.35 -12.50 -29.59
CA GLU A 206 -0.78 -11.61 -29.86
C GLU A 206 -0.31 -10.22 -30.31
N LEU A 207 0.67 -9.63 -29.62
CA LEU A 207 1.19 -8.31 -29.98
C LEU A 207 1.90 -8.32 -31.33
N LEU A 208 2.65 -9.38 -31.66
CA LEU A 208 3.28 -9.54 -32.98
C LEU A 208 2.23 -9.61 -34.10
N VAL A 209 1.14 -10.36 -33.90
CA VAL A 209 0.03 -10.43 -34.87
C VAL A 209 -0.66 -9.07 -35.00
N LYS A 210 -0.90 -8.35 -33.90
CA LYS A 210 -1.45 -6.98 -33.93
C LYS A 210 -0.52 -5.97 -34.58
N ALA A 211 0.79 -6.20 -34.56
CA ALA A 211 1.77 -5.43 -35.33
C ALA A 211 1.78 -5.76 -36.84
N GLY A 212 0.99 -6.75 -37.27
CA GLY A 212 0.80 -7.13 -38.68
C GLY A 212 1.63 -8.33 -39.14
N ILE A 213 2.38 -8.99 -38.25
CA ILE A 213 3.21 -10.16 -38.60
C ILE A 213 2.29 -11.35 -38.90
N LYS A 214 2.39 -11.90 -40.11
CA LYS A 214 1.43 -12.90 -40.61
C LYS A 214 1.73 -14.32 -40.17
N GLN A 215 3.00 -14.66 -39.98
CA GLN A 215 3.48 -16.04 -39.80
C GLN A 215 4.08 -16.24 -38.40
N VAL A 216 3.21 -16.29 -37.39
CA VAL A 216 3.60 -16.54 -35.99
C VAL A 216 3.16 -17.95 -35.58
N ILE A 217 4.11 -18.78 -35.12
CA ILE A 217 3.83 -20.13 -34.60
C ILE A 217 4.25 -20.18 -33.14
N VAL A 218 3.33 -20.53 -32.24
CA VAL A 218 3.63 -20.75 -30.82
C VAL A 218 3.81 -22.24 -30.57
N CYS A 219 4.85 -22.62 -29.85
CA CYS A 219 5.13 -23.99 -29.43
C CYS A 219 5.08 -24.10 -27.90
N ASP A 220 4.64 -25.25 -27.42
CA ASP A 220 4.82 -25.67 -26.03
C ASP A 220 5.51 -27.03 -25.96
N ARG A 221 5.51 -27.67 -24.80
CA ARG A 221 6.16 -28.98 -24.58
C ARG A 221 5.69 -30.11 -25.49
N ASP A 222 4.49 -30.04 -26.06
CA ASP A 222 4.01 -31.07 -27.01
C ASP A 222 4.13 -30.63 -28.49
N GLY A 223 4.81 -29.52 -28.77
CA GLY A 223 5.01 -29.00 -30.13
C GLY A 223 4.15 -27.77 -30.44
N ALA A 224 3.89 -27.53 -31.74
CA ALA A 224 3.13 -26.37 -32.19
C ALA A 224 1.69 -26.35 -31.61
N LEU A 225 1.19 -25.15 -31.31
CA LEU A 225 -0.22 -24.92 -31.07
C LEU A 225 -0.92 -24.80 -32.43
N TYR A 226 -2.04 -25.49 -32.60
CA TYR A 226 -2.80 -25.51 -33.86
C TYR A 226 -4.29 -25.68 -33.59
N LYS A 227 -5.13 -25.37 -34.58
CA LYS A 227 -6.59 -25.46 -34.46
C LYS A 227 -6.99 -26.90 -34.21
N TYR A 228 -7.89 -27.11 -33.26
CA TYR A 228 -8.39 -28.44 -32.85
C TYR A 228 -7.38 -29.33 -32.12
N ARG A 229 -6.22 -28.81 -31.67
CA ARG A 229 -5.30 -29.56 -30.81
C ARG A 229 -5.99 -29.92 -29.48
N LEU A 230 -6.07 -31.19 -29.12
CA LEU A 230 -6.76 -31.62 -27.89
C LEU A 230 -5.87 -31.60 -26.63
N LYS A 231 -4.57 -31.80 -26.79
CA LYS A 231 -3.64 -31.98 -25.66
C LYS A 231 -3.02 -30.67 -25.22
N GLY A 232 -3.05 -30.39 -23.91
CA GLY A 232 -2.30 -29.30 -23.29
C GLY A 232 -2.84 -27.89 -23.57
N MET A 233 -4.10 -27.76 -23.99
CA MET A 233 -4.75 -26.49 -24.32
C MET A 233 -5.51 -25.90 -23.13
N SER A 234 -5.22 -24.64 -22.79
CA SER A 234 -6.06 -23.80 -21.93
C SER A 234 -6.99 -22.94 -22.79
N TRP A 235 -7.97 -22.26 -22.18
CA TRP A 235 -8.83 -21.31 -22.90
C TRP A 235 -8.01 -20.23 -23.63
N ALA A 236 -6.94 -19.71 -23.00
CA ALA A 236 -6.07 -18.70 -23.61
C ALA A 236 -5.28 -19.25 -24.81
N LYS A 237 -4.83 -20.51 -24.74
CA LYS A 237 -4.20 -21.18 -25.89
C LYS A 237 -5.21 -21.45 -27.01
N TRP A 238 -6.48 -21.68 -26.69
CA TRP A 238 -7.53 -21.79 -27.72
C TRP A 238 -7.81 -20.46 -28.40
N GLU A 239 -7.70 -19.35 -27.68
CA GLU A 239 -7.86 -18.03 -28.28
C GLU A 239 -6.70 -17.69 -29.21
N ILE A 240 -5.45 -17.93 -28.79
CA ILE A 240 -4.28 -17.53 -29.58
C ILE A 240 -4.18 -18.29 -30.93
N VAL A 241 -4.61 -19.55 -31.00
CA VAL A 241 -4.56 -20.33 -32.27
C VAL A 241 -5.58 -19.86 -33.31
N LYS A 242 -6.51 -18.97 -32.94
CA LYS A 242 -7.41 -18.34 -33.91
C LYS A 242 -6.67 -17.33 -34.79
N CYS A 243 -5.65 -16.67 -34.25
CA CYS A 243 -4.88 -15.62 -34.92
C CYS A 243 -3.41 -15.97 -35.21
N THR A 244 -2.94 -17.14 -34.74
CA THR A 244 -1.59 -17.65 -35.01
C THR A 244 -1.63 -18.97 -35.79
N ASN A 245 -0.46 -19.40 -36.30
CA ASN A 245 -0.27 -20.63 -37.07
C ASN A 245 -1.30 -20.78 -38.22
N PRO A 246 -1.33 -19.85 -39.19
CA PRO A 246 -2.35 -19.82 -40.23
C PRO A 246 -2.38 -21.09 -41.09
N ASP A 247 -1.22 -21.72 -41.27
CA ASP A 247 -1.05 -22.96 -42.05
C ASP A 247 -1.39 -24.23 -41.25
N ASN A 248 -1.81 -24.07 -39.99
CA ASN A 248 -2.19 -25.15 -39.08
C ASN A 248 -1.10 -26.23 -38.93
N PHE A 249 0.17 -25.81 -38.84
CA PHE A 249 1.33 -26.68 -38.67
C PHE A 249 1.26 -27.46 -37.34
N THR A 250 1.56 -28.77 -37.36
CA THR A 250 1.38 -29.69 -36.21
C THR A 250 2.67 -30.33 -35.68
N GLY A 251 3.83 -29.90 -36.18
CA GLY A 251 5.12 -30.51 -35.85
C GLY A 251 5.76 -30.06 -34.53
N THR A 252 6.94 -30.61 -34.26
CA THR A 252 7.81 -30.27 -33.13
C THR A 252 8.44 -28.88 -33.29
N LEU A 253 9.02 -28.35 -32.20
CA LEU A 253 9.77 -27.08 -32.23
C LEU A 253 10.86 -27.05 -33.30
N GLY A 254 11.69 -28.10 -33.37
CA GLY A 254 12.78 -28.18 -34.37
C GLY A 254 12.25 -28.17 -35.81
N GLN A 255 11.11 -28.82 -36.06
CA GLN A 255 10.47 -28.79 -37.37
C GLN A 255 9.84 -27.42 -37.68
N ALA A 256 9.27 -26.74 -36.68
CA ALA A 256 8.76 -25.38 -36.83
C ALA A 256 9.88 -24.41 -37.20
N LEU A 257 11.08 -24.58 -36.63
CA LEU A 257 12.23 -23.69 -36.85
C LEU A 257 12.87 -23.79 -38.23
N LYS A 258 12.67 -24.90 -38.95
CA LYS A 258 13.21 -25.06 -40.31
C LYS A 258 12.72 -23.92 -41.22
N ASN A 259 13.63 -23.14 -41.80
CA ASN A 259 13.33 -21.92 -42.59
C ASN A 259 12.57 -20.82 -41.82
N ALA A 260 12.60 -20.78 -40.48
CA ALA A 260 12.10 -19.64 -39.72
C ALA A 260 13.11 -18.49 -39.74
N ASP A 261 12.64 -17.25 -39.74
CA ASP A 261 13.50 -16.06 -39.64
C ASP A 261 13.89 -15.75 -38.20
N VAL A 262 12.96 -16.01 -37.28
CA VAL A 262 13.05 -15.58 -35.89
C VAL A 262 12.68 -16.71 -34.96
N PHE A 263 13.51 -16.94 -33.95
CA PHE A 263 13.19 -17.75 -32.77
C PHE A 263 13.01 -16.84 -31.55
N ILE A 264 11.95 -17.07 -30.78
CA ILE A 264 11.71 -16.40 -29.49
C ILE A 264 11.52 -17.43 -28.38
N GLY A 265 12.50 -17.57 -27.52
CA GLY A 265 12.49 -18.45 -26.36
C GLY A 265 11.94 -17.77 -25.11
N LEU A 266 10.88 -18.34 -24.55
CA LEU A 266 10.17 -17.89 -23.33
C LEU A 266 9.73 -19.09 -22.48
N SER A 267 10.51 -20.18 -22.45
CA SER A 267 10.13 -21.42 -21.77
C SER A 267 11.15 -21.88 -20.74
N SER A 268 12.20 -22.55 -21.19
CA SER A 268 13.24 -23.17 -20.37
C SER A 268 14.60 -23.06 -21.04
N GLY A 269 15.67 -23.02 -20.23
CA GLY A 269 17.03 -22.97 -20.76
C GLY A 269 17.42 -24.25 -21.49
N ASN A 270 18.45 -24.16 -22.35
CA ASN A 270 19.03 -25.29 -23.10
C ASN A 270 18.08 -26.05 -24.04
N VAL A 271 16.96 -25.46 -24.45
CA VAL A 271 16.00 -26.09 -25.39
C VAL A 271 16.33 -25.85 -26.86
N LEU A 272 17.18 -24.88 -27.18
CA LEU A 272 17.58 -24.56 -28.55
C LEU A 272 18.97 -25.11 -28.83
N SER A 273 19.11 -25.92 -29.90
CA SER A 273 20.39 -26.46 -30.33
C SER A 273 21.00 -25.67 -31.50
N GLY A 274 22.31 -25.77 -31.68
CA GLY A 274 22.98 -25.18 -32.84
C GLY A 274 22.47 -25.72 -34.17
N ASP A 275 22.09 -27.00 -34.24
CA ASP A 275 21.55 -27.59 -35.47
C ASP A 275 20.15 -27.06 -35.80
N MET A 276 19.33 -26.73 -34.79
CA MET A 276 18.06 -26.02 -35.01
C MET A 276 18.31 -24.64 -35.62
N ILE A 277 19.28 -23.88 -35.13
CA ILE A 277 19.65 -22.56 -35.68
C ILE A 277 20.17 -22.70 -37.11
N LYS A 278 21.03 -23.68 -37.40
CA LYS A 278 21.52 -23.95 -38.77
C LYS A 278 20.40 -24.29 -39.76
N SER A 279 19.27 -24.81 -39.27
CA SER A 279 18.09 -25.13 -40.09
C SER A 279 17.19 -23.93 -40.37
N MET A 280 17.41 -22.80 -39.69
CA MET A 280 16.65 -21.56 -39.89
C MET A 280 17.00 -20.88 -41.22
N ALA A 281 16.23 -19.85 -41.58
CA ALA A 281 16.51 -19.04 -42.75
C ALA A 281 17.84 -18.28 -42.62
N LYS A 282 18.40 -17.80 -43.75
CA LYS A 282 19.63 -16.99 -43.77
C LYS A 282 19.49 -15.78 -42.82
N ASP A 283 20.58 -15.44 -42.14
CA ASP A 283 20.62 -14.38 -41.11
C ASP A 283 19.55 -14.58 -40.01
N PRO A 284 19.60 -15.70 -39.25
CA PRO A 284 18.64 -15.98 -38.18
C PRO A 284 18.69 -14.95 -37.05
N ILE A 285 17.54 -14.58 -36.52
CA ILE A 285 17.41 -13.76 -35.31
C ILE A 285 16.98 -14.68 -34.14
N VAL A 286 17.72 -14.62 -33.04
CA VAL A 286 17.53 -15.53 -31.88
C VAL A 286 17.32 -14.74 -30.61
N PHE A 287 16.13 -14.84 -30.03
CA PHE A 287 15.83 -14.31 -28.69
C PHE A 287 15.89 -15.48 -27.70
N ALA A 288 16.85 -15.46 -26.80
CA ALA A 288 17.02 -16.47 -25.76
C ALA A 288 16.79 -15.81 -24.38
N LEU A 289 15.51 -15.66 -24.01
CA LEU A 289 15.06 -14.82 -22.89
C LEU A 289 14.78 -15.59 -21.60
N SER A 290 14.96 -16.91 -21.60
CA SER A 290 14.84 -17.71 -20.37
C SER A 290 15.90 -17.31 -19.33
N THR A 291 15.50 -17.22 -18.07
CA THR A 291 16.38 -16.93 -16.93
C THR A 291 16.29 -18.04 -15.86
N PRO A 292 17.36 -18.26 -15.06
CA PRO A 292 18.70 -17.65 -15.17
C PRO A 292 19.55 -18.21 -16.33
N HIS A 293 19.13 -19.34 -16.92
CA HIS A 293 19.81 -19.98 -18.05
C HIS A 293 19.03 -19.75 -19.36
N PRO A 294 19.66 -19.15 -20.39
CA PRO A 294 19.02 -18.93 -21.68
C PRO A 294 18.79 -20.24 -22.45
N GLU A 295 17.93 -20.18 -23.46
CA GLU A 295 17.64 -21.31 -24.37
C GLU A 295 18.89 -21.83 -25.08
N ILE A 296 19.85 -20.94 -25.34
CA ILE A 296 21.18 -21.22 -25.88
C ILE A 296 22.16 -20.15 -25.39
N MET A 297 23.42 -20.51 -25.19
CA MET A 297 24.47 -19.54 -24.85
C MET A 297 24.91 -18.71 -26.07
N PRO A 298 25.36 -17.46 -25.89
CA PRO A 298 25.72 -16.57 -26.99
C PRO A 298 26.78 -17.14 -27.94
N GLU A 299 27.83 -17.78 -27.41
CA GLU A 299 28.89 -18.37 -28.25
C GLU A 299 28.34 -19.48 -29.16
N LYS A 300 27.52 -20.38 -28.61
CA LYS A 300 26.94 -21.50 -29.37
C LYS A 300 25.95 -21.02 -30.44
N ALA A 301 25.18 -19.96 -30.14
CA ALA A 301 24.26 -19.38 -31.11
C ALA A 301 25.00 -18.70 -32.27
N ARG A 302 26.09 -17.97 -31.96
CA ARG A 302 26.95 -17.33 -32.96
C ARG A 302 27.64 -18.36 -33.85
N ASP A 303 28.21 -19.41 -33.27
CA ASP A 303 28.86 -20.51 -34.01
C ASP A 303 27.87 -21.26 -34.92
N ALA A 304 26.60 -21.29 -34.55
CA ALA A 304 25.52 -21.87 -35.35
C ALA A 304 24.99 -20.93 -36.45
N GLY A 305 25.49 -19.69 -36.53
CA GLY A 305 25.16 -18.73 -37.58
C GLY A 305 24.09 -17.69 -37.22
N ALA A 306 23.68 -17.56 -35.95
CA ALA A 306 22.75 -16.51 -35.54
C ALA A 306 23.34 -15.11 -35.81
N LYS A 307 22.57 -14.25 -36.49
CA LYS A 307 23.01 -12.92 -36.89
C LYS A 307 22.78 -11.88 -35.82
N VAL A 308 21.61 -11.90 -35.18
CA VAL A 308 21.24 -11.02 -34.06
C VAL A 308 20.78 -11.88 -32.91
N MET A 309 21.24 -11.56 -31.70
CA MET A 309 20.88 -12.30 -30.48
C MET A 309 20.40 -11.33 -29.41
N VAL A 310 19.33 -11.71 -28.70
CA VAL A 310 18.70 -10.91 -27.64
C VAL A 310 18.54 -11.77 -26.39
N PHE A 311 18.89 -11.24 -25.22
CA PHE A 311 18.92 -12.00 -23.96
C PHE A 311 18.24 -11.24 -22.83
N ASN A 312 17.72 -11.94 -21.82
CA ASN A 312 17.19 -11.32 -20.60
C ASN A 312 18.25 -11.33 -19.48
N ARG A 313 19.46 -10.85 -19.80
CA ARG A 313 20.63 -10.89 -18.93
C ARG A 313 21.52 -9.68 -19.16
N ALA A 314 21.94 -9.01 -18.08
CA ALA A 314 22.71 -7.77 -18.14
C ALA A 314 24.17 -7.97 -18.58
N ASP A 315 24.71 -9.19 -18.45
CA ASP A 315 26.05 -9.55 -18.89
C ASP A 315 26.15 -9.82 -20.40
N PHE A 316 25.02 -9.79 -21.12
CA PHE A 316 24.97 -10.02 -22.56
C PHE A 316 24.54 -8.77 -23.34
N PRO A 317 24.99 -8.64 -24.60
CA PRO A 317 24.51 -7.60 -25.51
C PRO A 317 23.02 -7.77 -25.77
N ASN A 318 22.36 -6.67 -26.17
CA ASN A 318 20.92 -6.63 -26.43
C ASN A 318 20.07 -7.19 -25.27
N GLN A 319 20.31 -6.69 -24.05
CA GLN A 319 19.47 -7.00 -22.91
C GLN A 319 18.02 -6.56 -23.18
N SER A 320 17.07 -7.50 -23.05
CA SER A 320 15.64 -7.26 -23.05
C SER A 320 15.11 -7.51 -21.64
N ASP A 321 14.73 -6.45 -20.95
CA ASP A 321 14.23 -6.49 -19.58
C ASP A 321 12.96 -5.64 -19.46
N VAL A 322 11.99 -6.14 -18.69
CA VAL A 322 10.72 -5.47 -18.44
C VAL A 322 10.88 -4.10 -17.74
N ALA A 323 11.99 -3.89 -17.01
CA ALA A 323 12.35 -2.61 -16.38
C ALA A 323 12.46 -1.45 -17.37
N MET A 324 12.66 -1.73 -18.66
CA MET A 324 12.67 -0.70 -19.70
C MET A 324 11.27 -0.20 -20.06
N ILE A 325 10.21 -0.93 -19.69
CA ILE A 325 8.83 -0.63 -20.12
C ILE A 325 7.98 -0.08 -18.99
N PHE A 326 7.80 -0.86 -17.92
CA PHE A 326 6.76 -0.55 -16.95
C PHE A 326 6.89 0.83 -16.31
N PRO A 327 8.08 1.42 -16.05
CA PRO A 327 8.13 2.76 -15.46
C PRO A 327 7.50 3.82 -16.37
N GLY A 328 7.92 3.88 -17.64
CA GLY A 328 7.38 4.82 -18.61
C GLY A 328 5.93 4.53 -18.98
N PHE A 329 5.58 3.24 -19.10
CA PHE A 329 4.22 2.84 -19.45
C PHE A 329 3.22 3.29 -18.38
N PHE A 330 3.51 2.99 -17.11
CA PHE A 330 2.65 3.39 -15.99
C PHE A 330 2.58 4.91 -15.84
N ARG A 331 3.69 5.62 -16.05
CA ARG A 331 3.68 7.09 -16.06
C ARG A 331 2.71 7.65 -17.09
N GLY A 332 2.71 7.11 -18.31
CA GLY A 332 1.77 7.50 -19.36
C GLY A 332 0.31 7.31 -18.93
N ILE A 333 -0.06 6.10 -18.48
CA ILE A 333 -1.45 5.79 -18.11
C ILE A 333 -1.92 6.57 -16.88
N LEU A 334 -1.06 6.78 -15.87
CA LEU A 334 -1.43 7.51 -14.65
C LEU A 334 -1.68 8.99 -14.93
N GLU A 335 -0.82 9.65 -15.70
CA GLU A 335 -1.00 11.07 -16.05
C GLU A 335 -2.26 11.29 -16.90
N THR A 336 -2.58 10.36 -17.82
CA THR A 336 -3.82 10.41 -18.59
C THR A 336 -5.06 9.94 -17.84
N ARG A 337 -4.88 9.35 -16.65
CA ARG A 337 -5.92 8.61 -15.90
C ARG A 337 -6.66 7.63 -16.80
N ALA A 338 -5.89 6.86 -17.58
CA ALA A 338 -6.44 5.95 -18.57
C ALA A 338 -7.42 4.97 -17.92
N SER A 339 -8.53 4.64 -18.58
CA SER A 339 -9.49 3.66 -18.06
C SER A 339 -8.93 2.25 -18.14
N ASN A 340 -8.30 1.91 -19.27
CA ASN A 340 -7.75 0.59 -19.54
C ASN A 340 -6.37 0.66 -20.21
N VAL A 341 -5.73 -0.51 -20.34
CA VAL A 341 -4.57 -0.74 -21.19
C VAL A 341 -5.03 -1.41 -22.48
N ASN A 342 -4.58 -0.93 -23.64
CA ASN A 342 -4.92 -1.54 -24.93
C ASN A 342 -3.70 -1.79 -25.82
N SER A 343 -3.92 -2.51 -26.92
CA SER A 343 -2.85 -2.88 -27.84
C SER A 343 -2.22 -1.70 -28.56
N THR A 344 -2.96 -0.61 -28.81
CA THR A 344 -2.39 0.59 -29.43
C THR A 344 -1.33 1.20 -28.53
N MET A 345 -1.60 1.30 -27.22
CA MET A 345 -0.60 1.74 -26.24
C MET A 345 0.63 0.83 -26.22
N ALA A 346 0.43 -0.50 -26.24
CA ALA A 346 1.53 -1.46 -26.26
C ALA A 346 2.39 -1.36 -27.54
N LEU A 347 1.77 -1.21 -28.71
CA LEU A 347 2.45 -1.01 -30.00
C LEU A 347 3.23 0.31 -30.01
N SER A 348 2.61 1.40 -29.52
CA SER A 348 3.27 2.71 -29.40
C SER A 348 4.46 2.66 -28.44
N ALA A 349 4.35 1.96 -27.32
CA ALA A 349 5.46 1.75 -26.39
C ALA A 349 6.61 0.95 -27.02
N ALA A 350 6.29 -0.11 -27.79
CA ALA A 350 7.30 -0.93 -28.47
C ALA A 350 8.05 -0.11 -29.53
N GLN A 351 7.32 0.70 -30.31
CA GLN A 351 7.92 1.60 -31.29
C GLN A 351 8.80 2.66 -30.61
N ALA A 352 8.31 3.30 -29.54
CA ALA A 352 9.08 4.30 -28.79
C ALA A 352 10.37 3.74 -28.19
N LEU A 353 10.34 2.49 -27.69
CA LEU A 353 11.53 1.79 -27.20
C LEU A 353 12.51 1.49 -28.34
N ALA A 354 12.01 1.01 -29.49
CA ALA A 354 12.86 0.74 -30.67
C ALA A 354 13.56 2.03 -31.16
N ASP A 355 12.85 3.15 -31.16
CA ASP A 355 13.35 4.47 -31.58
C ASP A 355 14.27 5.14 -30.54
N CYS A 356 14.56 4.47 -29.42
CA CYS A 356 15.61 4.90 -28.50
C CYS A 356 17.01 4.53 -28.97
N VAL A 357 17.15 3.59 -29.92
CA VAL A 357 18.41 3.27 -30.59
C VAL A 357 18.43 3.97 -31.94
N SER A 358 19.40 4.87 -32.14
CA SER A 358 19.45 5.64 -33.39
C SER A 358 19.88 4.77 -34.57
N PRO A 359 19.53 5.13 -35.82
CA PRO A 359 19.97 4.41 -37.01
C PRO A 359 21.50 4.21 -37.09
N GLU A 360 22.27 5.16 -36.57
CA GLU A 360 23.74 5.11 -36.55
C GLU A 360 24.29 4.16 -35.47
N GLU A 361 23.53 3.92 -34.40
CA GLU A 361 23.89 2.98 -33.34
C GLU A 361 23.49 1.54 -33.68
N LEU A 362 22.51 1.35 -34.57
CA LEU A 362 21.96 0.03 -34.92
C LEU A 362 23.02 -0.90 -35.51
N ASN A 363 23.27 -1.99 -34.81
CA ASN A 363 24.11 -3.09 -35.27
C ASN A 363 23.70 -4.40 -34.56
N PRO A 364 24.24 -5.57 -34.96
CA PRO A 364 23.86 -6.86 -34.37
C PRO A 364 23.97 -6.96 -32.83
N GLU A 365 24.84 -6.16 -32.20
CA GLU A 365 25.08 -6.13 -30.76
C GLU A 365 24.36 -4.95 -30.06
N ARG A 366 23.62 -4.13 -30.83
CA ARG A 366 22.93 -2.92 -30.36
C ARG A 366 21.59 -2.72 -31.08
N VAL A 367 20.60 -3.57 -30.78
CA VAL A 367 19.20 -3.41 -31.21
C VAL A 367 18.28 -2.89 -30.10
N MET A 368 18.78 -2.83 -28.87
CA MET A 368 18.07 -2.37 -27.67
C MET A 368 18.83 -1.25 -26.95
N PRO A 369 18.14 -0.28 -26.31
CA PRO A 369 18.78 0.70 -25.44
C PRO A 369 19.37 0.02 -24.18
N LYS A 370 20.19 0.76 -23.42
CA LYS A 370 20.69 0.26 -22.12
C LYS A 370 19.63 0.54 -21.05
N ILE A 371 19.60 -0.23 -19.97
CA ILE A 371 18.64 -0.03 -18.87
C ILE A 371 18.78 1.36 -18.22
N PHE A 372 20.00 1.90 -18.16
CA PHE A 372 20.29 3.25 -17.67
C PHE A 372 20.15 4.35 -18.75
N ASP A 373 19.53 4.06 -19.88
CA ASP A 373 19.12 5.11 -20.82
C ASP A 373 17.88 5.82 -20.28
N PHE A 374 18.11 6.87 -19.49
CA PHE A 374 17.08 7.66 -18.84
C PHE A 374 16.12 8.39 -19.80
N ARG A 375 16.34 8.33 -21.12
CA ARG A 375 15.41 8.84 -22.14
C ARG A 375 14.26 7.88 -22.41
N VAL A 376 14.42 6.59 -22.08
CA VAL A 376 13.45 5.53 -22.40
C VAL A 376 12.10 5.78 -21.73
N ALA A 377 12.07 5.93 -20.40
CA ALA A 377 10.82 6.09 -19.67
C ALA A 377 10.02 7.35 -20.10
N PRO A 378 10.62 8.55 -20.24
CA PRO A 378 9.92 9.72 -20.80
C PRO A 378 9.32 9.48 -22.19
N LYS A 379 10.08 8.88 -23.11
CA LYS A 379 9.60 8.59 -24.48
C LYS A 379 8.42 7.61 -24.49
N ILE A 380 8.50 6.56 -23.67
CA ILE A 380 7.40 5.59 -23.54
C ILE A 380 6.17 6.26 -22.92
N ALA A 381 6.34 7.07 -21.87
CA ALA A 381 5.23 7.77 -21.23
C ALA A 381 4.48 8.67 -22.21
N GLU A 382 5.21 9.43 -23.03
CA GLU A 382 4.64 10.26 -24.09
C GLU A 382 3.88 9.43 -25.14
N ALA A 383 4.48 8.34 -25.62
CA ALA A 383 3.88 7.48 -26.65
C ALA A 383 2.60 6.79 -26.13
N VAL A 384 2.63 6.30 -24.90
CA VAL A 384 1.48 5.68 -24.24
C VAL A 384 0.38 6.71 -24.00
N ALA A 385 0.72 7.91 -23.54
CA ALA A 385 -0.25 8.98 -23.34
C ALA A 385 -0.92 9.40 -24.66
N LYS A 386 -0.15 9.55 -25.75
CA LYS A 386 -0.70 9.80 -27.10
C LYS A 386 -1.68 8.70 -27.52
N ALA A 387 -1.30 7.44 -27.34
CA ALA A 387 -2.17 6.31 -27.66
C ALA A 387 -3.43 6.26 -26.79
N ALA A 388 -3.32 6.59 -25.50
CA ALA A 388 -4.46 6.67 -24.59
C ALA A 388 -5.49 7.72 -25.03
N ILE A 389 -5.01 8.90 -25.44
CA ILE A 389 -5.85 9.97 -25.97
C ILE A 389 -6.49 9.54 -27.30
N GLN A 390 -5.69 9.00 -28.23
CA GLN A 390 -6.17 8.57 -29.54
C GLN A 390 -7.26 7.49 -29.47
N THR A 391 -7.15 6.59 -28.48
CA THR A 391 -8.10 5.48 -28.31
C THR A 391 -9.30 5.82 -27.44
N GLY A 392 -9.35 7.03 -26.87
CA GLY A 392 -10.43 7.47 -25.98
C GLY A 392 -10.36 6.90 -24.56
N GLU A 393 -9.25 6.29 -24.19
CA GLU A 393 -9.05 5.71 -22.85
C GLU A 393 -8.70 6.78 -21.81
N ALA A 394 -8.07 7.89 -22.24
CA ALA A 394 -7.68 8.99 -21.36
C ALA A 394 -8.92 9.72 -20.78
N LYS A 395 -8.95 9.92 -19.46
CA LYS A 395 -10.03 10.65 -18.76
C LYS A 395 -9.70 12.12 -18.48
N GLY A 396 -8.48 12.56 -18.78
CA GLY A 396 -8.01 13.94 -18.56
C GLY A 396 -7.50 14.60 -19.83
N ASP A 397 -7.66 15.93 -19.91
CA ASP A 397 -6.98 16.74 -20.91
C ASP A 397 -5.54 16.99 -20.45
N VAL A 398 -4.60 16.28 -21.06
CA VAL A 398 -3.17 16.35 -20.72
C VAL A 398 -2.33 16.40 -21.98
N ASP A 399 -1.25 17.18 -21.95
CA ASP A 399 -0.27 17.25 -23.04
C ASP A 399 0.77 16.13 -22.88
N PRO A 400 0.86 15.16 -23.81
CA PRO A 400 1.87 14.10 -23.77
C PRO A 400 3.32 14.63 -23.76
N ALA A 401 3.58 15.76 -24.40
CA ALA A 401 4.93 16.35 -24.40
C ALA A 401 5.31 16.87 -23.00
N LEU A 402 4.35 17.44 -22.26
CA LEU A 402 4.54 17.85 -20.88
C LEU A 402 4.78 16.64 -19.96
N ILE A 403 4.07 15.52 -20.18
CA ILE A 403 4.32 14.27 -19.45
C ILE A 403 5.77 13.80 -19.65
N SER A 404 6.25 13.83 -20.90
CA SER A 404 7.65 13.51 -21.27
C SER A 404 8.64 14.41 -20.51
N ASP A 405 8.41 15.73 -20.54
CA ASP A 405 9.28 16.70 -19.87
C ASP A 405 9.29 16.52 -18.35
N MET A 406 8.14 16.44 -17.70
CA MET A 406 8.04 16.23 -16.25
C MET A 406 8.70 14.93 -15.82
N THR A 407 8.51 13.84 -16.57
CA THR A 407 9.14 12.55 -16.28
C THR A 407 10.66 12.65 -16.42
N ARG A 408 11.14 13.31 -17.48
CA ARG A 408 12.57 13.56 -17.67
C ARG A 408 13.14 14.37 -16.50
N ARG A 409 12.50 15.49 -16.13
CA ARG A 409 12.92 16.33 -15.01
C ARG A 409 12.97 15.55 -13.71
N TYR A 410 11.94 14.74 -13.42
CA TYR A 410 11.96 13.86 -12.26
C TYR A 410 13.18 12.93 -12.24
N VAL A 411 13.48 12.26 -13.35
CA VAL A 411 14.59 11.29 -13.43
C VAL A 411 15.95 11.97 -13.20
N TYR A 412 16.14 13.21 -13.68
CA TYR A 412 17.40 13.94 -13.51
C TYR A 412 17.49 14.73 -12.19
N GLU A 413 16.40 15.35 -11.74
CA GLU A 413 16.34 16.22 -10.55
C GLU A 413 15.98 15.45 -9.27
N GLY A 414 15.42 14.24 -9.39
CA GLY A 414 14.99 13.37 -8.28
C GLY A 414 13.69 13.80 -7.59
N GLN A 415 13.06 14.89 -8.04
CA GLN A 415 11.84 15.45 -7.47
C GLN A 415 10.87 15.91 -8.57
N TRP A 416 9.59 15.92 -8.23
CA TRP A 416 8.56 16.45 -9.13
C TRP A 416 8.62 17.99 -9.16
N PRO A 417 8.44 18.64 -10.32
CA PRO A 417 8.20 20.07 -10.35
C PRO A 417 6.89 20.38 -9.63
N ILE A 418 6.95 21.25 -8.63
CA ILE A 418 5.80 21.68 -7.84
C ILE A 418 5.58 23.17 -8.11
N ASP A 419 4.34 23.52 -8.44
CA ASP A 419 3.97 24.92 -8.67
C ASP A 419 4.16 25.78 -7.39
N PRO A 420 4.47 27.07 -7.52
CA PRO A 420 4.56 27.94 -6.36
C PRO A 420 3.20 28.08 -5.66
N PRO A 421 3.17 28.36 -4.35
CA PRO A 421 1.93 28.59 -3.64
C PRO A 421 1.12 29.75 -4.18
N ASP A 422 -0.21 29.56 -4.21
CA ASP A 422 -1.13 30.68 -4.40
C ASP A 422 -0.97 31.67 -3.24
N THR A 423 -0.79 32.95 -3.58
CA THR A 423 -0.52 34.03 -2.63
C THR A 423 -1.79 34.69 -2.10
N LYS A 424 -2.97 34.32 -2.60
CA LYS A 424 -4.25 34.86 -2.14
C LYS A 424 -4.58 34.36 -0.73
N LYS A 425 -5.17 35.25 0.08
CA LYS A 425 -5.67 34.91 1.42
C LYS A 425 -6.83 33.92 1.29
N LYS A 426 -6.72 32.77 1.97
CA LYS A 426 -7.66 31.65 1.91
C LYS A 426 -8.05 31.20 3.32
N SER A 427 -9.20 30.55 3.45
CA SER A 427 -9.53 29.76 4.63
C SER A 427 -8.65 28.50 4.71
N ILE A 428 -8.55 27.87 5.89
CA ILE A 428 -7.81 26.61 6.07
C ILE A 428 -8.33 25.52 5.11
N ALA A 429 -9.64 25.47 4.89
CA ALA A 429 -10.27 24.51 3.98
C ALA A 429 -9.82 24.71 2.52
N GLU A 430 -9.77 25.96 2.04
CA GLU A 430 -9.33 26.29 0.69
C GLU A 430 -7.82 26.11 0.51
N GLU A 431 -7.03 26.45 1.53
CA GLU A 431 -5.58 26.22 1.55
C GLU A 431 -5.27 24.72 1.54
N SER A 432 -5.99 23.91 2.32
CA SER A 432 -5.87 22.45 2.36
C SER A 432 -6.18 21.81 1.01
N LEU A 433 -7.28 22.22 0.37
CA LEU A 433 -7.69 21.68 -0.94
C LEU A 433 -6.64 21.98 -2.01
N GLU A 434 -6.14 23.22 -2.04
CA GLU A 434 -5.12 23.62 -3.00
C GLU A 434 -3.78 22.95 -2.70
N PHE A 435 -3.40 22.79 -1.43
CA PHE A 435 -2.21 22.05 -1.00
C PHE A 435 -2.25 20.60 -1.49
N HIS A 436 -3.34 19.87 -1.24
CA HIS A 436 -3.51 18.50 -1.72
C HIS A 436 -3.46 18.39 -3.25
N ARG A 437 -4.05 19.36 -3.97
CA ARG A 437 -4.03 19.40 -5.44
C ARG A 437 -2.62 19.60 -5.99
N ARG A 438 -1.89 20.56 -5.42
CA ARG A 438 -0.55 20.94 -5.86
C ARG A 438 0.47 19.81 -5.70
N TYR A 439 0.38 19.08 -4.60
CA TYR A 439 1.25 17.92 -4.34
C TYR A 439 0.71 16.60 -4.89
N ARG A 440 -0.54 16.57 -5.38
CA ARG A 440 -1.29 15.38 -5.80
C ARG A 440 -1.32 14.33 -4.68
N GLY A 441 -1.95 14.70 -3.58
CA GLY A 441 -1.83 14.02 -2.29
C GLY A 441 -0.54 14.37 -1.56
N VAL A 442 -0.46 13.97 -0.29
CA VAL A 442 0.58 14.39 0.66
C VAL A 442 1.51 13.24 1.08
N LEU A 443 1.21 12.01 0.65
CA LEU A 443 1.99 10.81 0.90
C LEU A 443 2.75 10.35 -0.36
N GLN A 444 3.91 9.71 -0.19
CA GLN A 444 4.65 9.06 -1.27
C GLN A 444 5.36 7.79 -0.82
N ILE A 445 5.63 6.90 -1.78
CA ILE A 445 6.53 5.76 -1.60
C ILE A 445 7.92 6.19 -2.07
N ARG A 446 8.95 5.90 -1.29
CA ARG A 446 10.34 6.25 -1.61
C ARG A 446 11.21 5.01 -1.67
N SER A 447 12.27 5.10 -2.48
CA SER A 447 13.36 4.15 -2.36
C SER A 447 14.24 4.51 -1.16
N LYS A 448 14.60 3.51 -0.34
CA LYS A 448 15.63 3.65 0.69
C LYS A 448 17.04 3.52 0.12
N ILE A 449 17.17 3.09 -1.15
CA ILE A 449 18.45 2.87 -1.84
C ILE A 449 18.40 3.43 -3.26
N ALA A 450 19.29 4.38 -3.57
CA ALA A 450 19.36 4.94 -4.91
C ALA A 450 20.05 3.95 -5.88
N ILE A 451 19.36 3.56 -6.96
CA ILE A 451 19.97 2.77 -8.04
C ILE A 451 20.77 3.73 -8.94
N LYS A 452 22.10 3.68 -8.85
CA LYS A 452 23.01 4.56 -9.60
C LYS A 452 23.89 3.83 -10.62
N ASP A 453 23.95 2.51 -10.56
CA ASP A 453 24.77 1.69 -11.44
C ASP A 453 24.25 0.24 -11.54
N ASN A 454 24.88 -0.55 -12.43
CA ASN A 454 24.57 -1.96 -12.62
C ASN A 454 24.88 -2.81 -11.37
N TYR A 455 25.80 -2.39 -10.50
CA TYR A 455 26.15 -3.14 -9.30
C TYR A 455 24.99 -3.12 -8.31
N ILE A 456 24.47 -1.93 -7.97
CA ILE A 456 23.32 -1.74 -7.10
C ILE A 456 22.06 -2.37 -7.72
N LEU A 457 21.83 -2.16 -9.03
CA LEU A 457 20.72 -2.82 -9.73
C LEU A 457 20.80 -4.35 -9.61
N GLY A 458 22.01 -4.90 -9.73
CA GLY A 458 22.30 -6.31 -9.55
C GLY A 458 21.94 -6.85 -8.16
N GLN A 459 22.16 -6.07 -7.10
CA GLN A 459 21.88 -6.49 -5.72
C GLN A 459 20.39 -6.63 -5.41
N PHE A 460 19.53 -5.83 -6.05
CA PHE A 460 18.11 -5.70 -5.63
C PHE A 460 17.08 -6.18 -6.65
N TYR A 461 17.41 -6.16 -7.94
CA TYR A 461 16.45 -6.39 -9.02
C TYR A 461 16.83 -7.58 -9.93
N MET A 462 18.10 -7.72 -10.28
CA MET A 462 18.53 -8.78 -11.21
C MET A 462 18.92 -10.08 -10.49
N PRO A 463 18.59 -11.26 -11.06
CA PRO A 463 19.18 -12.53 -10.64
C PRO A 463 20.71 -12.54 -10.85
N PRO A 464 21.48 -13.31 -10.04
CA PRO A 464 20.98 -14.23 -9.00
C PRO A 464 20.66 -13.55 -7.64
N PHE A 465 21.14 -12.33 -7.38
CA PHE A 465 21.06 -11.75 -6.04
C PHE A 465 19.65 -11.35 -5.61
N ALA A 466 18.80 -10.91 -6.55
CA ALA A 466 17.41 -10.57 -6.24
C ALA A 466 16.56 -11.75 -5.73
N GLU A 467 16.96 -12.99 -6.03
CA GLU A 467 16.27 -14.21 -5.59
C GLU A 467 16.62 -14.61 -4.15
N VAL A 468 17.81 -14.23 -3.67
CA VAL A 468 18.35 -14.63 -2.36
C VAL A 468 17.39 -14.36 -1.20
N PRO A 469 16.85 -13.14 -1.00
CA PRO A 469 15.93 -12.89 0.11
C PRO A 469 14.65 -13.72 -0.01
N ALA A 470 14.12 -13.92 -1.22
CA ALA A 470 12.93 -14.73 -1.45
C ALA A 470 13.18 -16.20 -1.05
N ARG A 471 14.32 -16.77 -1.46
CA ARG A 471 14.72 -18.13 -1.10
C ARG A 471 14.84 -18.31 0.43
N LEU A 472 15.50 -17.37 1.12
CA LEU A 472 15.68 -17.43 2.57
C LEU A 472 14.35 -17.27 3.33
N ILE A 473 13.45 -16.39 2.89
CA ILE A 473 12.12 -16.23 3.51
C ILE A 473 11.26 -17.48 3.29
N ARG A 474 11.35 -18.12 2.12
CA ARG A 474 10.68 -19.40 1.87
C ARG A 474 11.14 -20.49 2.85
N GLU A 475 12.43 -20.51 3.19
CA GLU A 475 13.01 -21.46 4.15
C GLU A 475 12.71 -21.09 5.61
N ASN A 476 12.70 -19.79 5.94
CA ASN A 476 12.37 -19.27 7.26
C ASN A 476 11.50 -17.99 7.13
N PRO A 477 10.17 -18.12 7.24
CA PRO A 477 9.24 -17.00 7.05
C PRO A 477 9.50 -15.81 7.97
N GLU A 478 10.07 -15.98 9.18
CA GLU A 478 10.33 -14.88 10.12
C GLU A 478 11.37 -13.86 9.61
N LEU A 479 12.20 -14.24 8.63
CA LEU A 479 13.17 -13.34 8.01
C LEU A 479 12.51 -12.22 7.18
N ILE A 480 11.22 -12.35 6.88
CA ILE A 480 10.46 -11.31 6.17
C ILE A 480 10.50 -9.97 6.93
N TYR A 481 10.51 -9.99 8.26
CA TYR A 481 10.54 -8.79 9.10
C TYR A 481 11.90 -8.08 9.04
N ASP A 482 12.96 -8.80 8.69
CA ASP A 482 14.32 -8.25 8.60
C ASP A 482 14.66 -7.79 7.18
N TYR A 483 14.17 -8.51 6.16
CA TYR A 483 14.55 -8.27 4.77
C TYR A 483 13.53 -7.47 3.93
N THR A 484 12.41 -7.09 4.52
CA THR A 484 11.33 -6.34 3.86
C THR A 484 10.75 -5.25 4.77
N ALA A 485 10.00 -4.33 4.17
CA ALA A 485 9.28 -3.25 4.82
C ALA A 485 8.20 -3.75 5.78
N LYS A 486 7.80 -5.03 5.73
CA LYS A 486 6.84 -5.63 6.68
C LYS A 486 7.23 -5.37 8.14
N GLY A 487 8.53 -5.32 8.45
CA GLY A 487 9.01 -4.99 9.80
C GLY A 487 8.68 -3.59 10.31
N ASN A 488 8.17 -2.70 9.46
CA ASN A 488 7.82 -1.34 9.82
C ASN A 488 6.58 -0.76 9.12
N LEU A 489 5.94 -1.52 8.23
CA LEU A 489 4.84 -1.07 7.38
C LEU A 489 3.47 -1.45 7.95
N VAL A 490 2.59 -0.47 8.14
CA VAL A 490 1.21 -0.65 8.64
C VAL A 490 0.19 -0.35 7.53
N ALA A 491 -0.85 -1.19 7.41
CA ALA A 491 -2.01 -0.85 6.58
C ALA A 491 -3.01 -0.03 7.39
N ILE A 492 -3.41 1.13 6.89
CA ILE A 492 -4.53 1.89 7.44
C ILE A 492 -5.78 1.50 6.66
N VAL A 493 -6.58 0.59 7.21
CA VAL A 493 -7.72 -0.03 6.51
C VAL A 493 -9.01 0.69 6.85
N THR A 494 -9.72 1.11 5.82
CA THR A 494 -11.04 1.74 5.95
C THR A 494 -11.94 1.35 4.77
N ASP A 495 -13.25 1.47 4.95
CA ASP A 495 -14.23 1.41 3.87
C ASP A 495 -14.96 2.75 3.66
N GLY A 496 -14.53 3.80 4.37
CA GLY A 496 -15.05 5.16 4.25
C GLY A 496 -16.47 5.37 4.79
N SER A 497 -16.93 4.49 5.68
CA SER A 497 -18.30 4.49 6.18
C SER A 497 -18.59 5.41 7.36
N ALA A 498 -17.56 5.84 8.09
CA ALA A 498 -17.66 6.70 9.25
C ALA A 498 -16.50 7.70 9.32
N VAL A 499 -16.23 8.39 8.21
CA VAL A 499 -15.07 9.28 8.10
C VAL A 499 -15.30 10.57 8.89
N LEU A 500 -14.51 10.77 9.94
CA LEU A 500 -14.64 11.94 10.83
C LEU A 500 -16.10 12.10 11.33
N GLY A 501 -16.63 13.33 11.29
CA GLY A 501 -18.06 13.62 11.48
C GLY A 501 -18.87 13.68 10.18
N LEU A 502 -18.31 13.25 9.04
CA LEU A 502 -18.95 13.35 7.71
C LEU A 502 -19.86 12.15 7.39
N GLY A 503 -19.73 11.07 8.15
CA GLY A 503 -20.49 9.84 7.94
C GLY A 503 -19.92 8.99 6.80
N ASN A 504 -20.82 8.33 6.07
CA ASN A 504 -20.44 7.45 4.96
C ASN A 504 -20.24 8.26 3.68
N ILE A 505 -18.97 8.56 3.37
CA ILE A 505 -18.56 9.29 2.17
C ILE A 505 -17.93 8.37 1.10
N GLY A 506 -17.81 7.08 1.42
CA GLY A 506 -17.22 6.07 0.55
C GLY A 506 -15.68 6.03 0.60
N PRO A 507 -15.08 4.95 0.07
CA PRO A 507 -13.68 4.63 0.27
C PRO A 507 -12.72 5.62 -0.41
N GLN A 508 -13.06 6.11 -1.62
CA GLN A 508 -12.19 7.04 -2.36
C GLN A 508 -12.10 8.39 -1.65
N ALA A 509 -13.20 8.84 -1.06
CA ALA A 509 -13.25 10.10 -0.32
C ALA A 509 -12.57 10.02 1.05
N ALA A 510 -12.36 8.81 1.59
CA ALA A 510 -11.61 8.59 2.83
C ALA A 510 -10.08 8.77 2.66
N MET A 511 -9.56 8.57 1.44
CA MET A 511 -8.12 8.59 1.15
C MET A 511 -7.35 9.76 1.78
N PRO A 512 -7.78 11.04 1.69
CA PRO A 512 -7.03 12.15 2.26
C PRO A 512 -6.87 12.08 3.79
N VAL A 513 -7.89 11.64 4.54
CA VAL A 513 -7.79 11.46 6.00
C VAL A 513 -6.80 10.35 6.33
N MET A 514 -6.85 9.25 5.58
CA MET A 514 -5.94 8.11 5.78
C MET A 514 -4.48 8.49 5.46
N GLU A 515 -4.25 9.32 4.44
CA GLU A 515 -2.92 9.89 4.17
C GLU A 515 -2.44 10.75 5.34
N GLY A 516 -3.32 11.60 5.90
CA GLY A 516 -3.01 12.37 7.10
C GLY A 516 -2.57 11.48 8.26
N LYS A 517 -3.31 10.40 8.56
CA LYS A 517 -2.92 9.42 9.60
C LYS A 517 -1.59 8.72 9.29
N ALA A 518 -1.33 8.36 8.03
CA ALA A 518 -0.05 7.80 7.62
C ALA A 518 1.13 8.75 7.89
N ILE A 519 0.93 10.06 7.68
CA ILE A 519 1.94 11.07 7.98
C ILE A 519 2.17 11.16 9.50
N LEU A 520 1.13 11.06 10.33
CA LEU A 520 1.28 11.09 11.79
C LEU A 520 2.07 9.88 12.30
N PHE A 521 1.82 8.67 11.78
CA PHE A 521 2.62 7.48 12.06
C PHE A 521 4.12 7.72 11.81
N GLN A 522 4.44 8.27 10.65
CA GLN A 522 5.83 8.51 10.27
C GLN A 522 6.44 9.64 11.11
N THR A 523 5.74 10.77 11.25
CA THR A 523 6.25 11.98 11.89
C THR A 523 6.54 11.74 13.37
N PHE A 524 5.64 11.03 14.06
CA PHE A 524 5.72 10.86 15.50
C PHE A 524 6.45 9.61 15.95
N ALA A 525 6.54 8.56 15.12
CA ALA A 525 7.16 7.31 15.56
C ALA A 525 8.00 6.60 14.49
N GLY A 526 8.22 7.21 13.32
CA GLY A 526 8.93 6.58 12.22
C GLY A 526 8.27 5.29 11.74
N VAL A 527 6.98 5.10 12.01
CA VAL A 527 6.20 3.96 11.49
C VAL A 527 5.80 4.31 10.07
N GLU A 528 6.11 3.41 9.13
CA GLU A 528 5.70 3.57 7.75
C GLU A 528 4.26 3.06 7.65
N ALA A 529 3.34 3.84 7.11
CA ALA A 529 1.94 3.44 7.01
C ALA A 529 1.37 3.82 5.65
N PHE A 530 0.47 3.01 5.12
CA PHE A 530 -0.15 3.25 3.82
C PHE A 530 -1.69 3.07 3.89
N PRO A 531 -2.48 4.00 3.31
CA PRO A 531 -3.93 3.85 3.20
C PRO A 531 -4.35 2.63 2.38
N ILE A 532 -5.30 1.84 2.88
CA ILE A 532 -5.99 0.78 2.17
C ILE A 532 -7.49 1.02 2.29
N CYS A 533 -8.06 1.73 1.33
CA CYS A 533 -9.49 2.00 1.22
C CYS A 533 -10.17 0.91 0.38
N LEU A 534 -11.16 0.22 0.95
CA LEU A 534 -11.82 -0.94 0.34
C LEU A 534 -13.19 -0.57 -0.26
N CYS A 535 -13.49 -0.99 -1.49
CA CYS A 535 -14.82 -0.82 -2.10
C CYS A 535 -15.84 -1.90 -1.72
N THR A 536 -15.81 -2.32 -0.45
CA THR A 536 -16.84 -3.17 0.15
C THR A 536 -17.12 -2.71 1.57
N GLN A 537 -18.38 -2.77 1.97
CA GLN A 537 -18.82 -2.50 3.34
C GLN A 537 -19.32 -3.78 4.03
N ASP A 538 -19.25 -4.92 3.35
CA ASP A 538 -19.54 -6.23 3.92
C ASP A 538 -18.42 -6.62 4.90
N ALA A 539 -18.81 -6.96 6.13
CA ALA A 539 -17.85 -7.16 7.20
C ALA A 539 -17.00 -8.42 7.00
N ASP A 540 -17.57 -9.49 6.44
CA ASP A 540 -16.83 -10.73 6.19
C ASP A 540 -15.85 -10.57 5.03
N GLN A 541 -16.25 -9.88 3.96
CA GLN A 541 -15.36 -9.55 2.85
C GLN A 541 -14.18 -8.70 3.33
N ILE A 542 -14.43 -7.65 4.13
CA ILE A 542 -13.34 -6.83 4.71
C ILE A 542 -12.36 -7.73 5.47
N VAL A 543 -12.87 -8.64 6.32
CA VAL A 543 -12.03 -9.56 7.10
C VAL A 543 -11.17 -10.44 6.18
N GLU A 544 -11.76 -11.07 5.17
CA GLU A 544 -11.03 -11.97 4.26
C GLU A 544 -10.01 -11.22 3.39
N ILE A 545 -10.35 -10.02 2.89
CA ILE A 545 -9.43 -9.16 2.13
C ILE A 545 -8.21 -8.79 2.97
N VAL A 546 -8.43 -8.32 4.21
CA VAL A 546 -7.34 -7.91 5.12
C VAL A 546 -6.43 -9.09 5.46
N LYS A 547 -7.01 -10.27 5.73
CA LYS A 547 -6.25 -11.50 5.95
C LYS A 547 -5.39 -11.87 4.73
N ARG A 548 -5.97 -11.80 3.53
CA ARG A 548 -5.28 -12.15 2.27
C ARG A 548 -4.10 -11.20 1.98
N MET A 549 -4.21 -9.89 2.24
CA MET A 549 -3.12 -8.93 2.01
C MET A 549 -2.11 -8.81 3.16
N SER A 550 -2.35 -9.48 4.29
CA SER A 550 -1.48 -9.44 5.47
C SER A 550 0.00 -9.78 5.24
N PRO A 551 0.44 -10.57 4.21
CA PRO A 551 1.86 -10.79 3.97
C PRO A 551 2.67 -9.50 3.82
N THR A 552 2.12 -8.45 3.19
CA THR A 552 2.79 -7.14 3.02
C THR A 552 3.01 -6.38 4.33
N PHE A 553 2.09 -6.50 5.30
CA PHE A 553 1.99 -5.56 6.42
C PHE A 553 2.47 -6.15 7.76
N GLY A 554 3.15 -5.34 8.55
CA GLY A 554 3.57 -5.65 9.92
C GLY A 554 2.47 -5.46 10.96
N GLY A 555 1.43 -4.70 10.64
CA GLY A 555 0.26 -4.47 11.49
C GLY A 555 -0.89 -3.83 10.71
N ILE A 556 -2.10 -3.88 11.27
CA ILE A 556 -3.33 -3.34 10.67
C ILE A 556 -3.93 -2.29 11.61
N ASN A 557 -4.12 -1.07 11.10
CA ASN A 557 -4.84 0.00 11.77
C ASN A 557 -6.20 0.20 11.10
N LEU A 558 -7.28 -0.26 11.75
CA LEU A 558 -8.66 -0.04 11.29
C LEU A 558 -9.09 1.40 11.59
N GLU A 559 -9.74 2.03 10.62
CA GLU A 559 -10.15 3.43 10.69
C GLU A 559 -11.50 3.71 10.07
N ASP A 560 -12.27 4.60 10.71
CA ASP A 560 -13.47 5.20 10.13
C ASP A 560 -14.46 4.13 9.60
N ILE A 561 -14.56 3.00 10.33
CA ILE A 561 -15.50 1.90 10.06
C ILE A 561 -16.69 2.01 11.01
N SER A 562 -17.90 2.08 10.47
CA SER A 562 -19.12 2.28 11.24
C SER A 562 -19.40 1.15 12.26
N ALA A 563 -19.93 1.54 13.43
CA ALA A 563 -20.43 0.60 14.43
C ALA A 563 -21.83 0.06 14.02
N PRO A 564 -22.19 -1.18 14.40
CA PRO A 564 -21.46 -2.09 15.28
C PRO A 564 -20.49 -3.04 14.56
N ARG A 565 -20.42 -3.02 13.22
CA ARG A 565 -19.62 -3.98 12.45
C ARG A 565 -18.11 -3.84 12.65
N CYS A 566 -17.61 -2.65 12.98
CA CYS A 566 -16.19 -2.46 13.29
C CYS A 566 -15.71 -3.36 14.44
N PHE A 567 -16.55 -3.63 15.45
CA PHE A 567 -16.23 -4.58 16.53
C PHE A 567 -16.15 -6.02 16.04
N TYR A 568 -17.05 -6.42 15.14
CA TYR A 568 -17.03 -7.74 14.55
C TYR A 568 -15.77 -7.95 13.70
N ILE A 569 -15.45 -6.98 12.84
CA ILE A 569 -14.25 -6.98 11.99
C ILE A 569 -12.99 -7.06 12.86
N GLU A 570 -12.86 -6.17 13.84
CA GLU A 570 -11.70 -6.13 14.74
C GLU A 570 -11.52 -7.45 15.50
N ARG A 571 -12.59 -8.01 16.08
CA ARG A 571 -12.54 -9.28 16.79
C ARG A 571 -12.07 -10.42 15.88
N ARG A 572 -12.69 -10.59 14.70
CA ARG A 572 -12.31 -11.65 13.76
C ARG A 572 -10.87 -11.50 13.30
N LEU A 573 -10.43 -10.29 12.97
CA LEU A 573 -9.05 -10.06 12.55
C LEU A 573 -8.04 -10.38 13.67
N LYS A 574 -8.32 -10.00 14.91
CA LYS A 574 -7.48 -10.37 16.07
C LYS A 574 -7.40 -11.87 16.32
N GLU A 575 -8.50 -12.60 16.10
CA GLU A 575 -8.58 -14.05 16.31
C GLU A 575 -7.92 -14.84 15.16
N GLU A 576 -7.96 -14.33 13.94
CA GLU A 576 -7.57 -15.07 12.73
C GLU A 576 -6.22 -14.66 12.13
N MET A 577 -5.64 -13.54 12.58
CA MET A 577 -4.36 -13.04 12.09
C MET A 577 -3.26 -13.13 13.15
N ASP A 578 -2.03 -13.21 12.66
CA ASP A 578 -0.82 -13.23 13.46
C ASP A 578 -0.02 -11.94 13.22
N ILE A 579 -0.67 -10.79 13.26
CA ILE A 579 -0.06 -9.44 13.27
C ILE A 579 -0.98 -8.52 14.08
N PRO A 580 -0.44 -7.46 14.73
CA PRO A 580 -1.23 -6.62 15.61
C PRO A 580 -2.30 -5.86 14.83
N VAL A 581 -3.54 -5.94 15.32
CA VAL A 581 -4.70 -5.20 14.81
C VAL A 581 -5.13 -4.19 15.86
N PHE A 582 -5.22 -2.93 15.45
CA PHE A 582 -5.64 -1.80 16.28
C PHE A 582 -6.76 -1.06 15.55
N HIS A 583 -7.78 -0.61 16.27
CA HIS A 583 -8.78 0.30 15.72
C HIS A 583 -8.67 1.63 16.45
N ASP A 584 -8.28 2.70 15.76
CA ASP A 584 -7.93 3.96 16.42
C ASP A 584 -9.14 4.65 17.05
N ASP A 585 -10.29 4.66 16.37
CA ASP A 585 -11.52 5.23 16.93
C ASP A 585 -11.98 4.52 18.20
N GLN A 586 -11.67 3.22 18.33
CA GLN A 586 -11.96 2.45 19.53
C GLN A 586 -10.84 2.61 20.57
N HIS A 587 -9.69 2.00 20.29
CA HIS A 587 -8.60 1.84 21.24
C HIS A 587 -7.81 3.13 21.45
N GLY A 588 -7.52 3.87 20.37
CA GLY A 588 -6.78 5.14 20.46
C GLY A 588 -7.55 6.14 21.33
N THR A 589 -8.85 6.28 21.05
CA THR A 589 -9.76 7.11 21.85
C THR A 589 -9.86 6.61 23.31
N ALA A 590 -10.02 5.30 23.52
CA ALA A 590 -10.09 4.75 24.87
C ALA A 590 -8.82 5.05 25.70
N ILE A 591 -7.64 4.85 25.11
CA ILE A 591 -6.35 5.07 25.79
C ILE A 591 -6.19 6.55 26.17
N ILE A 592 -6.41 7.48 25.23
CA ILE A 592 -6.20 8.90 25.49
C ILE A 592 -7.20 9.48 26.48
N VAL A 593 -8.47 9.05 26.41
CA VAL A 593 -9.51 9.42 27.40
C VAL A 593 -9.15 8.89 28.78
N THR A 594 -8.69 7.64 28.87
CA THR A 594 -8.28 7.03 30.13
C THR A 594 -7.07 7.76 30.72
N ALA A 595 -6.09 8.16 29.90
CA ALA A 595 -4.94 8.94 30.35
C ALA A 595 -5.36 10.30 30.95
N ALA A 596 -6.22 11.05 30.26
CA ALA A 596 -6.78 12.30 30.76
C ALA A 596 -7.54 12.09 32.06
N LEU A 597 -8.37 11.05 32.12
CA LEU A 597 -9.20 10.71 33.27
C LEU A 597 -8.38 10.39 34.51
N LEU A 598 -7.29 9.63 34.38
CA LEU A 598 -6.38 9.32 35.49
C LEU A 598 -5.83 10.59 36.15
N ASN A 599 -5.46 11.59 35.35
CA ASN A 599 -4.97 12.87 35.86
C ASN A 599 -6.09 13.77 36.40
N SER A 600 -7.28 13.76 35.79
CA SER A 600 -8.46 14.46 36.33
C SER A 600 -8.90 13.91 37.69
N LEU A 601 -8.84 12.59 37.89
CA LEU A 601 -9.13 11.96 39.19
C LEU A 601 -8.11 12.37 40.26
N LYS A 602 -6.83 12.49 39.91
CA LYS A 602 -5.80 13.02 40.84
C LYS A 602 -6.11 14.45 41.27
N ILE A 603 -6.47 15.33 40.34
CA ILE A 603 -6.77 16.75 40.63
C ILE A 603 -8.02 16.87 41.51
N SER A 604 -9.08 16.15 41.16
CA SER A 604 -10.35 16.21 41.90
C SER A 604 -10.31 15.47 43.25
N GLY A 605 -9.28 14.65 43.50
CA GLY A 605 -9.19 13.81 44.69
C GLY A 605 -10.24 12.69 44.75
N LYS A 606 -11.03 12.49 43.69
CA LYS A 606 -12.10 11.50 43.61
C LYS A 606 -11.51 10.11 43.33
N LYS A 607 -12.04 9.08 43.98
CA LYS A 607 -11.62 7.68 43.73
C LYS A 607 -12.38 7.09 42.54
N ALA A 608 -11.67 6.39 41.67
CA ALA A 608 -12.24 5.77 40.45
C ALA A 608 -13.48 4.90 40.74
N GLU A 609 -13.48 4.14 41.83
CA GLU A 609 -14.59 3.23 42.16
C GLU A 609 -15.84 3.92 42.73
N GLU A 610 -15.72 5.18 43.15
CA GLU A 610 -16.80 5.96 43.78
C GLU A 610 -17.48 6.93 42.80
N VAL A 611 -16.80 7.29 41.69
CA VAL A 611 -17.32 8.30 40.74
C VAL A 611 -18.45 7.78 39.87
N LYS A 612 -19.43 8.65 39.61
CA LYS A 612 -20.51 8.44 38.64
C LYS A 612 -20.16 9.06 37.29
N VAL A 613 -20.10 8.24 36.25
CA VAL A 613 -19.73 8.64 34.89
C VAL A 613 -20.91 8.53 33.95
N VAL A 614 -21.19 9.59 33.20
CA VAL A 614 -22.12 9.56 32.06
C VAL A 614 -21.32 9.66 30.78
N ILE A 615 -21.48 8.66 29.91
CA ILE A 615 -20.91 8.67 28.57
C ILE A 615 -22.04 8.96 27.59
N ASN A 616 -22.00 10.11 26.91
CA ASN A 616 -22.95 10.46 25.88
C ASN A 616 -22.42 10.03 24.52
N GLY A 617 -23.08 9.05 23.93
CA GLY A 617 -22.61 8.29 22.77
C GLY A 617 -22.67 6.79 23.06
N ALA A 618 -22.98 6.00 22.03
CA ALA A 618 -22.97 4.53 22.09
C ALA A 618 -22.42 3.91 20.80
N GLY A 619 -21.47 4.62 20.17
CA GLY A 619 -20.71 4.18 19.02
C GLY A 619 -19.37 3.52 19.41
N ALA A 620 -18.49 3.32 18.42
CA ALA A 620 -17.22 2.61 18.58
C ALA A 620 -16.37 3.15 19.75
N ALA A 621 -16.10 4.46 19.74
CA ALA A 621 -15.32 5.13 20.77
C ALA A 621 -15.94 5.03 22.18
N ALA A 622 -17.24 5.30 22.31
CA ALA A 622 -17.92 5.33 23.61
C ALA A 622 -17.89 3.98 24.32
N ILE A 623 -18.08 2.90 23.56
CA ILE A 623 -18.09 1.53 24.08
C ILE A 623 -16.68 1.11 24.48
N ALA A 624 -15.67 1.40 23.64
CA ALA A 624 -14.28 1.10 23.95
C ALA A 624 -13.76 1.89 25.17
N VAL A 625 -14.10 3.19 25.27
CA VAL A 625 -13.82 4.02 26.45
C VAL A 625 -14.47 3.40 27.69
N CYS A 626 -15.77 3.04 27.61
CA CYS A 626 -16.48 2.44 28.72
C CYS A 626 -15.79 1.16 29.22
N LYS A 627 -15.44 0.24 28.31
CA LYS A 627 -14.74 -1.00 28.67
C LYS A 627 -13.38 -0.71 29.32
N LEU A 628 -12.55 0.17 28.75
CA LEU A 628 -11.22 0.45 29.29
C LEU A 628 -11.25 1.19 30.63
N ILE A 629 -12.21 2.10 30.85
CA ILE A 629 -12.30 2.79 32.15
C ILE A 629 -12.83 1.87 33.26
N MET A 630 -13.60 0.83 32.92
CA MET A 630 -13.99 -0.21 33.88
C MET A 630 -12.78 -1.01 34.35
N GLU A 631 -11.81 -1.29 33.47
CA GLU A 631 -10.56 -1.99 33.82
C GLU A 631 -9.69 -1.21 34.80
N ILE A 632 -9.80 0.13 34.85
CA ILE A 632 -9.12 0.95 35.87
C ILE A 632 -9.94 1.13 37.16
N GLY A 633 -11.09 0.44 37.28
CA GLY A 633 -11.88 0.34 38.51
C GLY A 633 -13.14 1.20 38.57
N ILE A 634 -13.53 1.89 37.49
CA ILE A 634 -14.77 2.68 37.48
C ILE A 634 -16.00 1.76 37.35
N LYS A 635 -16.94 1.89 38.30
CA LYS A 635 -18.10 0.97 38.41
C LYS A 635 -19.44 1.61 38.02
N HIS A 636 -19.63 2.89 38.32
CA HIS A 636 -20.92 3.56 38.16
C HIS A 636 -20.99 4.33 36.83
N ILE A 637 -21.30 3.62 35.75
CA ILE A 637 -21.33 4.19 34.39
C ILE A 637 -22.74 4.14 33.80
N ILE A 638 -23.17 5.23 33.15
CA ILE A 638 -24.39 5.29 32.34
C ILE A 638 -24.02 5.69 30.91
N LEU A 639 -24.33 4.84 29.95
CA LEU A 639 -24.23 5.16 28.52
C LEU A 639 -25.55 5.77 28.04
N CYS A 640 -25.48 6.85 27.27
CA CYS A 640 -26.62 7.48 26.61
C CYS A 640 -26.47 7.44 25.09
N ASP A 641 -27.55 7.14 24.37
CA ASP A 641 -27.60 7.31 22.92
C ASP A 641 -28.72 8.28 22.52
N LYS A 642 -29.03 8.37 21.22
CA LYS A 642 -30.08 9.26 20.71
C LYS A 642 -31.47 9.04 21.31
N ASN A 643 -31.75 7.87 21.92
CA ASN A 643 -33.03 7.61 22.61
C ASN A 643 -32.87 7.56 24.15
N GLY A 644 -31.78 8.12 24.68
CA GLY A 644 -31.55 8.29 26.11
C GLY A 644 -30.67 7.21 26.74
N ALA A 645 -30.79 7.04 28.05
CA ALA A 645 -29.99 6.09 28.82
C ALA A 645 -30.18 4.64 28.34
N ILE A 646 -29.07 3.89 28.26
CA ILE A 646 -29.03 2.47 27.96
C ILE A 646 -29.18 1.69 29.26
N TYR A 647 -30.08 0.71 29.28
CA TYR A 647 -30.36 -0.12 30.44
C TYR A 647 -30.89 -1.50 30.02
N LYS A 648 -30.69 -2.51 30.87
CA LYS A 648 -31.14 -3.87 30.60
C LYS A 648 -32.65 -3.94 30.37
N GLY A 649 -33.05 -4.45 29.21
CA GLY A 649 -34.45 -4.59 28.79
C GLY A 649 -35.03 -3.41 28.02
N ARG A 650 -34.23 -2.40 27.68
CA ARG A 650 -34.63 -1.37 26.70
C ARG A 650 -34.83 -2.03 25.32
N LEU A 651 -35.89 -1.66 24.59
CA LEU A 651 -36.18 -2.22 23.27
C LEU A 651 -35.75 -1.31 22.12
N GLU A 652 -35.85 0.00 22.31
CA GLU A 652 -35.65 0.98 21.23
C GLU A 652 -34.17 1.30 20.99
N GLY A 653 -33.73 1.18 19.74
CA GLY A 653 -32.38 1.58 19.30
C GLY A 653 -31.25 0.72 19.85
N MET A 654 -31.56 -0.46 20.39
CA MET A 654 -30.59 -1.43 20.90
C MET A 654 -29.97 -2.27 19.78
N ASN A 655 -28.79 -2.82 20.06
CA ASN A 655 -28.09 -3.80 19.25
C ASN A 655 -27.25 -4.68 20.20
N TRP A 656 -26.67 -5.77 19.68
CA TRP A 656 -25.96 -6.76 20.48
C TRP A 656 -24.87 -6.17 21.40
N MET A 657 -24.17 -5.13 20.95
CA MET A 657 -23.12 -4.46 21.73
C MET A 657 -23.72 -3.59 22.84
N LYS A 658 -24.79 -2.84 22.55
CA LYS A 658 -25.51 -2.08 23.57
C LYS A 658 -26.17 -3.00 24.59
N ASP A 659 -26.64 -4.16 24.17
CA ASP A 659 -27.19 -5.19 25.06
C ASP A 659 -26.10 -5.69 26.01
N GLU A 660 -24.90 -6.03 25.50
CA GLU A 660 -23.74 -6.40 26.32
C GLU A 660 -23.38 -5.31 27.34
N MET A 661 -23.34 -4.04 26.91
CA MET A 661 -23.05 -2.94 27.82
C MET A 661 -24.16 -2.69 28.84
N ALA A 662 -25.42 -2.90 28.47
CA ALA A 662 -26.56 -2.76 29.38
C ALA A 662 -26.57 -3.81 30.51
N GLU A 663 -25.84 -4.91 30.35
CA GLU A 663 -25.64 -5.92 31.40
C GLU A 663 -24.59 -5.50 32.43
N GLN A 664 -23.63 -4.67 32.02
CA GLN A 664 -22.46 -4.29 32.82
C GLN A 664 -22.55 -2.87 33.38
N THR A 665 -23.37 -2.01 32.77
CA THR A 665 -23.53 -0.59 33.12
C THR A 665 -24.94 -0.28 33.59
N ASN A 666 -25.14 0.89 34.20
CA ASN A 666 -26.43 1.39 34.64
C ASN A 666 -27.24 0.36 35.45
N SER A 667 -26.61 -0.20 36.49
CA SER A 667 -27.20 -1.24 37.36
C SER A 667 -28.50 -0.77 38.05
N GLU A 668 -28.63 0.54 38.27
CA GLU A 668 -29.83 1.20 38.82
C GLU A 668 -30.97 1.35 37.79
N LYS A 669 -30.72 1.03 36.51
CA LYS A 669 -31.67 1.16 35.38
C LYS A 669 -32.27 2.56 35.28
N ILE A 670 -31.43 3.57 35.46
CA ILE A 670 -31.81 4.98 35.24
C ILE A 670 -32.32 5.11 33.80
N LYS A 671 -33.48 5.74 33.64
CA LYS A 671 -34.18 5.93 32.37
C LYS A 671 -34.37 7.41 32.08
N GLY A 672 -34.52 7.73 30.80
CA GLY A 672 -34.79 9.08 30.34
C GLY A 672 -33.70 9.60 29.42
N ASP A 673 -33.76 10.91 29.16
CA ASP A 673 -32.82 11.62 28.32
C ASP A 673 -31.49 11.92 29.04
N LEU A 674 -30.58 12.57 28.31
CA LEU A 674 -29.27 12.94 28.83
C LEU A 674 -29.38 13.85 30.06
N ALA A 675 -30.32 14.80 30.06
CA ALA A 675 -30.54 15.72 31.17
C ALA A 675 -30.84 14.99 32.48
N LYS A 676 -31.57 13.87 32.43
CA LYS A 676 -31.81 13.02 33.61
C LYS A 676 -30.61 12.19 34.00
N ALA A 677 -29.85 11.70 33.03
CA ALA A 677 -28.70 10.83 33.28
C ALA A 677 -27.55 11.54 34.00
N VAL A 678 -27.33 12.83 33.71
CA VAL A 678 -26.22 13.65 34.27
C VAL A 678 -26.49 14.19 35.67
N ILE A 679 -27.70 14.02 36.23
CA ILE A 679 -28.01 14.52 37.56
C ILE A 679 -27.11 13.84 38.60
N GLY A 680 -26.32 14.65 39.32
CA GLY A 680 -25.40 14.18 40.35
C GLY A 680 -24.24 13.32 39.83
N SER A 681 -23.96 13.32 38.52
CA SER A 681 -22.78 12.65 37.99
C SER A 681 -21.50 13.47 38.22
N ASP A 682 -20.38 12.79 38.42
CA ASP A 682 -19.08 13.42 38.63
C ASP A 682 -18.38 13.76 37.32
N ILE A 683 -18.64 12.95 36.28
CA ILE A 683 -17.89 12.97 35.04
C ILE A 683 -18.86 12.84 33.87
N PHE A 684 -18.69 13.71 32.88
CA PHE A 684 -19.34 13.61 31.57
C PHE A 684 -18.27 13.34 30.50
N ILE A 685 -18.51 12.34 29.66
CA ILE A 685 -17.68 12.05 28.48
C ILE A 685 -18.59 12.06 27.24
N GLY A 686 -18.46 13.10 26.43
CA GLY A 686 -19.15 13.27 25.16
C GLY A 686 -18.36 12.67 24.01
N LEU A 687 -18.96 11.72 23.32
CA LEU A 687 -18.49 11.07 22.09
C LEU A 687 -19.66 11.01 21.11
N SER A 688 -20.30 12.16 20.90
CA SER A 688 -21.62 12.29 20.30
C SER A 688 -21.68 13.43 19.27
N VAL A 689 -22.64 14.35 19.42
CA VAL A 689 -22.92 15.44 18.47
C VAL A 689 -22.74 16.79 19.15
N ALA A 690 -22.50 17.82 18.32
CA ALA A 690 -22.34 19.19 18.77
C ALA A 690 -23.55 19.68 19.60
N GLY A 691 -23.29 20.43 20.67
CA GLY A 691 -24.33 21.05 21.48
C GLY A 691 -25.18 20.09 22.33
N ALA A 692 -24.75 18.84 22.50
CA ALA A 692 -25.53 17.86 23.26
C ALA A 692 -25.58 18.13 24.78
N LEU A 693 -24.58 18.82 25.34
CA LEU A 693 -24.52 19.16 26.77
C LEU A 693 -24.79 20.66 26.95
N THR A 694 -25.64 21.02 27.91
CA THR A 694 -25.99 22.43 28.18
C THR A 694 -25.51 22.91 29.55
N LYS A 695 -25.44 24.22 29.76
CA LYS A 695 -25.08 24.83 31.05
C LYS A 695 -26.03 24.37 32.17
N GLU A 696 -27.32 24.27 31.86
CA GLU A 696 -28.34 23.81 32.81
C GLU A 696 -28.07 22.36 33.24
N MET A 697 -27.70 21.49 32.32
CA MET A 697 -27.33 20.10 32.64
C MET A 697 -26.11 20.04 33.57
N ILE A 698 -25.06 20.81 33.28
CA ILE A 698 -23.85 20.86 34.13
C ILE A 698 -24.19 21.36 35.54
N SER A 699 -25.10 22.34 35.68
CA SER A 699 -25.52 22.83 36.99
C SER A 699 -26.23 21.78 37.87
N THR A 700 -26.69 20.66 37.27
CA THR A 700 -27.30 19.53 37.99
C THR A 700 -26.33 18.40 38.31
N MET A 701 -25.09 18.48 37.83
CA MET A 701 -24.03 17.50 38.11
C MET A 701 -23.50 17.66 39.55
N ALA A 702 -22.61 16.76 39.96
CA ALA A 702 -21.92 16.88 41.24
C ALA A 702 -21.03 18.14 41.29
N ILE A 703 -20.62 18.53 42.50
CA ILE A 703 -19.66 19.64 42.70
C ILE A 703 -18.34 19.27 41.99
N ASP A 704 -17.73 20.29 41.38
CA ASP A 704 -16.49 20.20 40.63
C ASP A 704 -16.51 19.06 39.57
N PRO A 705 -17.47 19.08 38.62
CA PRO A 705 -17.59 18.03 37.63
C PRO A 705 -16.47 18.09 36.59
N ILE A 706 -16.10 16.93 36.07
CA ILE A 706 -15.12 16.77 34.98
C ILE A 706 -15.89 16.60 33.67
N ILE A 707 -15.63 17.49 32.69
CA ILE A 707 -16.35 17.51 31.41
C ILE A 707 -15.39 17.25 30.26
N PHE A 708 -15.51 16.09 29.62
CA PHE A 708 -14.81 15.78 28.37
C PHE A 708 -15.80 15.90 27.21
N ALA A 709 -15.76 17.01 26.46
CA ALA A 709 -16.62 17.26 25.30
C ALA A 709 -15.84 17.01 24.00
N LEU A 710 -15.83 15.76 23.53
CA LEU A 710 -14.87 15.27 22.54
C LEU A 710 -15.44 15.17 21.11
N ALA A 711 -16.68 15.62 20.87
CA ALA A 711 -17.21 15.70 19.51
C ALA A 711 -16.37 16.63 18.61
N ASN A 712 -16.19 16.23 17.35
CA ASN A 712 -15.47 16.99 16.32
C ASN A 712 -16.36 17.23 15.09
N PRO A 713 -16.22 18.38 14.39
CA PRO A 713 -15.32 19.51 14.68
C PRO A 713 -15.85 20.48 15.76
N THR A 714 -17.10 20.33 16.19
CA THR A 714 -17.73 21.16 17.23
C THR A 714 -18.06 20.30 18.45
N PRO A 715 -17.61 20.68 19.66
CA PRO A 715 -17.79 19.87 20.87
C PRO A 715 -19.24 19.86 21.35
N GLU A 716 -19.56 18.96 22.28
CA GLU A 716 -20.86 18.90 22.96
C GLU A 716 -21.21 20.19 23.70
N ILE A 717 -20.19 20.89 24.22
CA ILE A 717 -20.27 22.22 24.83
C ILE A 717 -18.90 22.90 24.71
N TYR A 718 -18.87 24.22 24.57
CA TYR A 718 -17.59 24.94 24.55
C TYR A 718 -16.97 25.05 25.95
N PRO A 719 -15.62 25.12 26.07
CA PRO A 719 -14.95 25.12 27.37
C PRO A 719 -15.28 26.30 28.29
N ASP A 720 -15.43 27.49 27.73
CA ASP A 720 -15.86 28.69 28.44
C ASP A 720 -17.27 28.51 29.01
N GLU A 721 -18.20 28.01 28.20
CA GLU A 721 -19.56 27.73 28.63
C GLU A 721 -19.65 26.68 29.75
N ALA A 722 -18.85 25.61 29.65
CA ALA A 722 -18.80 24.56 30.67
C ALA A 722 -18.21 25.06 32.00
N LYS A 723 -17.15 25.89 31.95
CA LYS A 723 -16.54 26.50 33.14
C LYS A 723 -17.49 27.47 33.83
N GLU A 724 -18.19 28.31 33.06
CA GLU A 724 -19.22 29.21 33.59
C GLU A 724 -20.34 28.43 34.32
N ALA A 725 -20.66 27.23 33.85
CA ALA A 725 -21.65 26.35 34.47
C ALA A 725 -21.13 25.57 35.69
N GLY A 726 -19.85 25.72 36.06
CA GLY A 726 -19.25 25.15 37.27
C GLY A 726 -18.30 23.97 37.04
N ALA A 727 -17.92 23.64 35.80
CA ALA A 727 -16.97 22.56 35.54
C ALA A 727 -15.57 22.86 36.11
N LEU A 728 -15.00 21.88 36.84
CA LEU A 728 -13.62 21.98 37.37
C LEU A 728 -12.59 21.78 36.26
N ILE A 729 -12.79 20.75 35.44
CA ILE A 729 -11.88 20.37 34.35
C ILE A 729 -12.71 20.26 33.08
N VAL A 730 -12.24 20.89 32.01
CA VAL A 730 -12.82 20.72 30.67
C VAL A 730 -11.75 20.26 29.69
N ALA A 731 -12.09 19.25 28.90
CA ALA A 731 -11.25 18.72 27.83
C ALA A 731 -12.05 18.59 26.53
N THR A 732 -11.39 18.78 25.39
CA THR A 732 -12.02 18.66 24.06
C THR A 732 -11.14 17.88 23.10
N GLY A 733 -11.67 17.48 21.94
CA GLY A 733 -10.88 16.90 20.86
C GLY A 733 -10.04 17.92 20.07
N ARG A 734 -10.28 19.21 20.28
CA ARG A 734 -9.71 20.30 19.46
C ARG A 734 -8.40 20.84 20.03
N SER A 735 -7.50 21.23 19.13
CA SER A 735 -6.15 21.74 19.47
C SER A 735 -6.10 23.20 19.90
N ASP A 736 -7.18 23.96 19.67
CA ASP A 736 -7.27 25.38 20.01
C ASP A 736 -7.70 25.63 21.47
N PHE A 737 -8.00 24.57 22.22
CA PHE A 737 -8.36 24.64 23.64
C PHE A 737 -7.35 23.89 24.53
N PRO A 738 -7.28 24.23 25.83
CA PRO A 738 -6.59 23.42 26.84
C PRO A 738 -7.09 21.97 26.86
N ASN A 739 -6.25 21.06 27.37
CA ASN A 739 -6.58 19.65 27.52
C ASN A 739 -7.12 18.97 26.23
N GLN A 740 -6.33 19.03 25.16
CA GLN A 740 -6.69 18.33 23.92
C GLN A 740 -6.58 16.81 24.10
N VAL A 741 -7.71 16.11 24.09
CA VAL A 741 -7.80 14.65 24.14
C VAL A 741 -7.95 14.12 22.72
N ASN A 742 -6.81 13.82 22.08
CA ASN A 742 -6.76 13.38 20.69
C ASN A 742 -5.89 12.12 20.52
N ASN A 743 -6.40 11.13 19.81
CA ASN A 743 -5.75 9.82 19.61
C ASN A 743 -4.46 9.88 18.77
N SER A 744 -4.19 10.97 18.05
CA SER A 744 -2.93 11.22 17.33
C SER A 744 -1.67 11.11 18.19
N LEU A 745 -1.78 11.30 19.50
CA LEU A 745 -0.68 11.13 20.46
C LEU A 745 -0.36 9.66 20.77
N ILE A 746 -1.27 8.73 20.48
CA ILE A 746 -1.21 7.36 21.00
C ILE A 746 -0.81 6.37 19.92
N PHE A 747 -1.57 6.29 18.84
CA PHE A 747 -1.41 5.22 17.86
C PHE A 747 0.02 5.12 17.28
N PRO A 748 0.79 6.22 17.06
CA PRO A 748 2.16 6.08 16.55
C PRO A 748 3.05 5.32 17.53
N GLY A 749 3.01 5.67 18.82
CA GLY A 749 3.81 5.02 19.87
C GLY A 749 3.38 3.58 20.12
N VAL A 750 2.07 3.30 20.12
CA VAL A 750 1.53 1.95 20.30
C VAL A 750 2.03 1.01 19.21
N PHE A 751 1.93 1.42 17.93
CA PHE A 751 2.43 0.59 16.84
C PHE A 751 3.94 0.45 16.84
N ARG A 752 4.70 1.52 17.15
CA ARG A 752 6.16 1.42 17.25
C ARG A 752 6.58 0.36 18.26
N GLY A 753 6.01 0.41 19.47
CA GLY A 753 6.27 -0.58 20.51
C GLY A 753 5.88 -2.00 20.08
N ALA A 754 4.70 -2.17 19.49
CA ALA A 754 4.22 -3.46 19.01
C ALA A 754 5.09 -4.04 17.87
N LEU A 755 5.49 -3.22 16.89
CA LEU A 755 6.30 -3.64 15.75
C LEU A 755 7.73 -4.01 16.18
N ASP A 756 8.34 -3.25 17.09
CA ASP A 756 9.72 -3.48 17.49
C ASP A 756 9.94 -4.75 18.31
N VAL A 757 8.89 -5.28 18.93
CA VAL A 757 8.91 -6.60 19.59
C VAL A 757 8.18 -7.68 18.79
N ARG A 758 7.75 -7.36 17.56
CA ARG A 758 6.95 -8.22 16.67
C ARG A 758 5.75 -8.84 17.40
N ALA A 759 5.00 -8.02 18.15
CA ALA A 759 3.85 -8.45 18.93
C ALA A 759 2.80 -9.13 18.04
N ARG A 760 2.19 -10.22 18.49
CA ARG A 760 1.11 -10.91 17.76
C ARG A 760 -0.20 -10.12 17.79
N ILE A 761 -0.48 -9.48 18.92
CA ILE A 761 -1.70 -8.71 19.18
C ILE A 761 -1.37 -7.45 20.00
N ILE A 762 -2.30 -6.50 20.04
CA ILE A 762 -2.32 -5.41 21.02
C ILE A 762 -3.41 -5.74 22.04
N ASN A 763 -2.99 -6.22 23.21
CA ASN A 763 -3.88 -6.64 24.32
C ASN A 763 -4.20 -5.50 25.29
N GLU A 764 -5.01 -5.78 26.32
CA GLU A 764 -5.44 -4.77 27.29
C GLU A 764 -4.29 -4.25 28.16
N GLU A 765 -3.34 -5.11 28.53
CA GLU A 765 -2.15 -4.72 29.29
C GLU A 765 -1.34 -3.64 28.57
N MET A 766 -1.16 -3.80 27.26
CA MET A 766 -0.50 -2.79 26.41
C MET A 766 -1.27 -1.47 26.38
N LYS A 767 -2.61 -1.51 26.27
CA LYS A 767 -3.46 -0.29 26.25
C LYS A 767 -3.42 0.45 27.59
N ILE A 768 -3.51 -0.27 28.71
CA ILE A 768 -3.43 0.30 30.06
C ILE A 768 -2.03 0.88 30.31
N ALA A 769 -0.97 0.19 29.88
CA ALA A 769 0.40 0.68 29.97
C ALA A 769 0.57 1.99 29.18
N ALA A 770 0.03 2.08 27.97
CA ALA A 770 0.03 3.32 27.19
C ALA A 770 -0.71 4.46 27.91
N ALA A 771 -1.92 4.21 28.42
CA ALA A 771 -2.73 5.22 29.12
C ALA A 771 -2.02 5.77 30.36
N ARG A 772 -1.48 4.87 31.20
CA ARG A 772 -0.73 5.26 32.41
C ARG A 772 0.54 6.04 32.08
N THR A 773 1.23 5.66 31.01
CA THR A 773 2.45 6.34 30.56
C THR A 773 2.15 7.77 30.13
N VAL A 774 1.12 7.97 29.31
CA VAL A 774 0.72 9.31 28.84
C VAL A 774 0.29 10.20 30.02
N ALA A 775 -0.49 9.65 30.95
CA ALA A 775 -0.86 10.38 32.17
C ALA A 775 0.38 10.76 33.00
N GLY A 776 1.37 9.87 33.09
CA GLY A 776 2.61 10.07 33.84
C GLY A 776 3.61 11.06 33.21
N LEU A 777 3.43 11.44 31.94
CA LEU A 777 4.26 12.46 31.29
C LEU A 777 3.93 13.89 31.76
N VAL A 778 2.75 14.10 32.32
CA VAL A 778 2.42 15.35 33.02
C VAL A 778 2.89 15.22 34.46
N SER A 779 3.92 16.00 34.82
CA SER A 779 4.47 15.95 36.17
C SER A 779 3.50 16.51 37.21
N ASP A 780 3.60 16.08 38.47
CA ASP A 780 2.76 16.58 39.57
C ASP A 780 2.87 18.11 39.77
N LYS A 781 3.97 18.73 39.30
CA LYS A 781 4.19 20.18 39.36
C LYS A 781 3.45 20.94 38.25
N GLU A 782 3.28 20.32 37.09
CA GLU A 782 2.61 20.91 35.93
C GLU A 782 1.10 20.60 35.95
N LEU A 783 0.71 19.49 36.57
CA LEU A 783 -0.65 19.01 36.64
C LEU A 783 -1.58 20.06 37.27
N ASN A 784 -2.53 20.56 36.47
CA ASN A 784 -3.54 21.52 36.91
C ASN A 784 -4.80 21.40 36.03
N PRO A 785 -5.93 22.05 36.37
CA PRO A 785 -7.18 21.89 35.61
C PRO A 785 -7.11 22.23 34.12
N GLU A 786 -6.14 23.03 33.66
CA GLU A 786 -5.91 23.38 32.25
C GLU A 786 -4.80 22.54 31.59
N PHE A 787 -4.15 21.63 32.33
CA PHE A 787 -3.06 20.81 31.84
C PHE A 787 -3.07 19.41 32.48
N ILE A 788 -3.95 18.54 31.97
CA ILE A 788 -4.09 17.14 32.42
C ILE A 788 -3.44 16.13 31.47
N ILE A 789 -3.06 16.57 30.26
CA ILE A 789 -2.55 15.72 29.19
C ILE A 789 -1.47 16.46 28.39
N PRO A 790 -0.45 15.75 27.86
CA PRO A 790 0.56 16.38 27.01
C PRO A 790 -0.04 17.04 25.77
N LYS A 791 0.67 18.03 25.22
CA LYS A 791 0.23 18.74 24.00
C LYS A 791 0.34 17.85 22.77
N GLY A 792 -0.51 18.09 21.76
CA GLY A 792 -0.58 17.31 20.51
C GLY A 792 0.74 17.19 19.70
N MET A 793 1.72 18.06 19.91
CA MET A 793 3.05 17.99 19.28
C MET A 793 4.18 17.71 20.29
N ASP A 794 3.89 17.02 21.39
CA ASP A 794 4.92 16.56 22.32
C ASP A 794 5.58 15.28 21.79
N PHE A 795 6.74 15.46 21.15
CA PHE A 795 7.54 14.38 20.57
C PHE A 795 8.15 13.41 21.60
N ASN A 796 8.00 13.67 22.91
CA ASN A 796 8.38 12.71 23.95
C ASN A 796 7.32 11.64 24.20
N VAL A 797 6.06 11.89 23.81
CA VAL A 797 4.96 10.94 24.02
C VAL A 797 5.20 9.62 23.26
N PRO A 798 5.47 9.62 21.93
CA PRO A 798 5.57 8.37 21.19
C PRO A 798 6.71 7.45 21.64
N PRO A 799 7.95 7.93 21.90
CA PRO A 799 9.01 7.10 22.47
C PRO A 799 8.63 6.48 23.82
N ALA A 800 8.04 7.27 24.74
CA ALA A 800 7.62 6.77 26.05
C ALA A 800 6.53 5.69 25.93
N VAL A 801 5.52 5.93 25.08
CA VAL A 801 4.45 4.95 24.82
C VAL A 801 5.01 3.69 24.17
N ALA A 802 5.92 3.81 23.20
CA ALA A 802 6.55 2.65 22.54
C ALA A 802 7.27 1.74 23.53
N VAL A 803 8.03 2.32 24.47
CA VAL A 803 8.71 1.61 25.57
C VAL A 803 7.71 0.85 26.44
N ALA A 804 6.66 1.53 26.89
CA ALA A 804 5.67 0.96 27.80
C ALA A 804 4.90 -0.19 27.13
N VAL A 805 4.50 0.01 25.87
CA VAL A 805 3.78 -0.98 25.07
C VAL A 805 4.66 -2.19 24.76
N ALA A 806 5.91 -1.98 24.36
CA ALA A 806 6.86 -3.06 24.12
C ALA A 806 7.10 -3.90 25.39
N ARG A 807 7.28 -3.23 26.54
CA ARG A 807 7.45 -3.90 27.83
C ARG A 807 6.23 -4.75 28.19
N ALA A 808 5.02 -4.16 28.10
CA ALA A 808 3.78 -4.88 28.37
C ALA A 808 3.58 -6.06 27.42
N ALA A 809 3.95 -5.93 26.15
CA ALA A 809 3.89 -7.01 25.17
C ALA A 809 4.84 -8.18 25.51
N MET A 810 6.05 -7.86 25.99
CA MET A 810 7.03 -8.86 26.44
C MET A 810 6.59 -9.57 27.72
N GLU A 811 6.07 -8.81 28.69
CA GLU A 811 5.61 -9.33 29.99
C GLU A 811 4.36 -10.20 29.87
N SER A 812 3.41 -9.82 29.00
CA SER A 812 2.19 -10.60 28.73
C SER A 812 2.42 -11.77 27.76
N GLY A 813 3.62 -11.93 27.20
CA GLY A 813 3.99 -13.06 26.33
C GLY A 813 3.48 -12.97 24.88
N VAL A 814 2.96 -11.82 24.45
CA VAL A 814 2.48 -11.61 23.07
C VAL A 814 3.59 -11.16 22.11
N ALA A 815 4.75 -10.73 22.63
CA ALA A 815 5.95 -10.42 21.86
C ALA A 815 6.63 -11.67 21.30
N ARG A 816 7.13 -11.62 20.06
CA ARG A 816 7.93 -12.72 19.48
C ARG A 816 9.43 -12.59 19.72
N ILE A 817 9.89 -11.37 19.99
CA ILE A 817 11.29 -11.10 20.30
C ILE A 817 11.39 -10.26 21.57
N GLN A 818 12.47 -10.48 22.31
CA GLN A 818 12.81 -9.70 23.50
C GLN A 818 13.80 -8.62 23.09
N VAL A 819 13.50 -7.38 23.42
CA VAL A 819 14.33 -6.22 23.06
C VAL A 819 14.45 -5.34 24.30
N ASP A 820 15.64 -4.79 24.51
CA ASP A 820 15.86 -3.79 25.55
C ASP A 820 14.98 -2.55 25.30
N PRO A 821 14.06 -2.19 26.22
CA PRO A 821 13.20 -1.03 26.03
C PRO A 821 13.97 0.28 25.82
N GLU A 822 15.18 0.44 26.37
CA GLU A 822 15.99 1.64 26.15
C GLU A 822 16.41 1.80 24.68
N LYS A 823 16.70 0.68 23.99
CA LYS A 823 16.99 0.69 22.56
C LYS A 823 15.78 1.09 21.72
N ILE A 824 14.57 0.70 22.15
CA ILE A 824 13.32 1.11 21.49
C ILE A 824 13.13 2.62 21.63
N ALA A 825 13.37 3.18 22.82
CA ALA A 825 13.31 4.62 23.05
C ALA A 825 14.29 5.35 22.13
N GLN A 826 15.58 4.95 22.17
CA GLN A 826 16.64 5.57 21.37
C GLN A 826 16.33 5.51 19.88
N ARG A 827 15.90 4.35 19.39
CA ARG A 827 15.48 4.18 18.00
C ARG A 827 14.34 5.10 17.62
N THR A 828 13.31 5.19 18.46
CA THR A 828 12.15 6.04 18.18
C THR A 828 12.58 7.51 18.13
N TYR A 829 13.42 7.95 19.07
CA TYR A 829 14.01 9.29 19.06
C TYR A 829 14.81 9.56 17.78
N THR A 830 15.72 8.65 17.40
CA THR A 830 16.53 8.81 16.19
C THR A 830 15.67 8.82 14.92
N LEU A 831 14.60 8.02 14.86
CA LEU A 831 13.65 8.05 13.74
C LEU A 831 12.90 9.39 13.63
N ILE A 832 12.51 9.98 14.77
CA ILE A 832 11.82 11.28 14.82
C ILE A 832 12.76 12.41 14.39
N TYR A 833 13.97 12.48 14.97
CA TYR A 833 14.85 13.65 14.85
C TYR A 833 15.91 13.53 13.75
N GLU A 834 16.40 12.33 13.47
CA GLU A 834 17.46 12.07 12.49
C GLU A 834 16.98 11.28 11.27
N GLY A 835 15.70 10.90 11.24
CA GLY A 835 15.10 10.17 10.14
C GLY A 835 15.73 8.80 9.92
N GLU A 836 16.33 8.58 8.75
CA GLU A 836 16.85 7.27 8.34
C GLU A 836 18.01 6.74 9.19
N SER A 837 18.72 7.62 9.91
CA SER A 837 19.76 7.22 10.85
C SER A 837 19.23 6.31 11.96
N GLY A 838 17.92 6.37 12.26
CA GLY A 838 17.27 5.53 13.27
C GLY A 838 17.26 4.05 12.93
N TYR A 839 17.45 3.71 11.65
CA TYR A 839 17.62 2.32 11.23
C TYR A 839 19.03 1.76 11.52
N HIS A 840 19.98 2.58 11.99
CA HIS A 840 21.39 2.20 12.16
C HIS A 840 21.77 1.71 13.57
N LEU A 841 20.83 1.74 14.53
CA LEU A 841 21.10 1.35 15.92
C LEU A 841 21.15 -0.19 16.13
N ASP A 842 20.73 -0.97 15.14
CA ASP A 842 20.85 -2.43 15.10
C ASP A 842 22.12 -2.89 14.34
N GLY A 843 23.20 -2.10 14.39
CA GLY A 843 24.51 -2.51 13.88
C GLY A 843 25.06 -3.73 14.64
N PRO A 844 25.92 -4.56 14.02
CA PRO A 844 26.53 -5.72 14.69
C PRO A 844 27.32 -5.34 15.94
#